data_AF-A0A8C2E233-F1
#
_entry.id   AF-A0A8C2E233-F1
#
_cell.length_a   1.000
_cell.length_b   1.000
_cell.length_c   1.000
_cell.angle_alpha   90.00
_cell.angle_beta   90.00
_cell.angle_gamma   90.00
#
_symmetry.space_group_name_H-M   'P 1'
#
loop_
_entity.id
_entity.type
_entity.pdbx_description
1 polymer ?
#
loop_
_entity_poly.entity_id
_entity_poly.type
_entity_poly.pdbx_seq_one_letter_code
_entity_poly.pdbx_strand_id
1 'polypeptide(L)'
;MSSTQSYSRFSDENYKNWLKTTESLYILRSRIQDFIEKETETYHNSLRNKPHLNGQTCTRSCKLTNKPVCQSCEYWKNEIIANHNGKGNSIHWDNCRPNLWPTDKWEVAKAHMPRGHNKHCKFDQFDIAAILNLMYSCKHFKNIPGKSVVDVISVRNQMMHSPDFKVSNEDMEKHHKTVLQLAEKLQPHIPEMKDLEKKITQFHNTLDKNFNQAPCEVDGQLEDLQTMKDFQKVLDREQQAIKDRIEDFFSRFEGNQDENVKDMKSLMDFLDQNKDLLENLGPEVDKLKEMKAKVDEHEEQINNLTGRVDQLEKVTHDPVIPGNLLRYKNHLYEYCQSKKWPEVKFPVFTEDQESQGYRGKVTVNGQSFIGRKVFNDKKAAHQEVAYIALELLKLQEESTDEPSSSVIQPDASSSSSSGIPFFGKVTVDLDREVVSDRCSSKEEATEAAYKVLWESFRISAPVEGQTYKSVTMEYFNTNGFPKPLEDFDDNTTICKLKLVGLFNFYDKDGSTKKKYAEQQAAKVALQHLSGILNCAPISDTEQNFKGVLKERLEMLGLKNPIYETEEYKAEASEEPVTSGISTKLPNLSINQEAVKEHLDLKSESISTSAQPPSGQEPVHVPVPVQPDSPASQRKKSKIDCPEIDELVNVYNLKPPHVNVENMKYDQNVKCTVTINLEKCTCANKQGYDSKKEAIRKAYLLFGCAVGILDPSSDEKTCSALVKQHFSQRSLILPQEDVEGSVKPFYCSLKNITYDVRYDGQGSSEGEAKLLAFQNALRALSPLFDYASLPGADSPEEVQNQLSSMLNGAGQKEPVTDLKSMEQASIQLSFCDYTLKCTCQSSKKAARNHLSERILGLLGVKTDNNASLRNSLDEWFKKQNLPKPVFEDIEEALGAKATFSVQLTCCCPGWEDSWETAKSKLLQELKLRFRFLNDKNN
;
A
#
# COMPACT_ATOMS: atom_id res chain seq x y z
N MET A 1 -25.44 -17.71 -2.32
CA MET A 1 -24.70 -18.77 -1.58
C MET A 1 -25.05 -18.61 -0.10
N SER A 2 -25.03 -19.71 0.66
CA SER A 2 -25.61 -19.73 2.01
C SER A 2 -24.82 -18.90 3.03
N SER A 3 -25.51 -18.41 4.05
CA SER A 3 -24.95 -17.73 5.23
C SER A 3 -23.96 -18.58 6.02
N THR A 4 -23.96 -19.90 5.84
CA THR A 4 -23.02 -20.84 6.47
C THR A 4 -21.55 -20.61 6.09
N GLN A 5 -21.27 -19.89 4.99
CA GLN A 5 -19.89 -19.67 4.54
C GLN A 5 -19.14 -18.62 5.39
N SER A 6 -19.86 -17.63 5.96
CA SER A 6 -19.29 -16.43 6.59
C SER A 6 -18.50 -16.67 7.88
N TYR A 7 -18.66 -17.82 8.55
CA TYR A 7 -17.96 -18.11 9.81
C TYR A 7 -17.09 -19.37 9.75
N SER A 8 -16.90 -19.93 8.55
CA SER A 8 -16.17 -21.19 8.33
C SER A 8 -14.73 -21.20 8.85
N ARG A 9 -14.06 -20.04 8.91
CA ARG A 9 -12.74 -19.86 9.53
C ARG A 9 -12.66 -20.31 11.00
N PHE A 10 -13.75 -20.21 11.77
CA PHE A 10 -13.78 -20.65 13.17
C PHE A 10 -13.76 -22.17 13.35
N SER A 11 -13.95 -22.94 12.27
CA SER A 11 -13.74 -24.40 12.26
C SER A 11 -12.25 -24.79 12.18
N ASP A 12 -11.33 -23.84 11.96
CA ASP A 12 -9.88 -24.08 12.08
C ASP A 12 -9.42 -23.77 13.51
N GLU A 13 -9.00 -24.80 14.23
CA GLU A 13 -8.44 -24.65 15.59
C GLU A 13 -7.25 -23.69 15.64
N ASN A 14 -6.42 -23.67 14.60
CA ASN A 14 -5.23 -22.82 14.58
C ASN A 14 -5.61 -21.34 14.42
N TYR A 15 -6.73 -21.04 13.75
CA TYR A 15 -7.29 -19.70 13.64
C TYR A 15 -7.89 -19.25 14.99
N LYS A 16 -8.67 -20.12 15.64
CA LYS A 16 -9.15 -19.85 17.01
C LYS A 16 -7.99 -19.64 17.98
N ASN A 17 -6.89 -20.38 17.86
CA ASN A 17 -5.70 -20.24 18.69
C ASN A 17 -4.97 -18.91 18.49
N TRP A 18 -4.91 -18.40 17.25
CA TRP A 18 -4.43 -17.05 16.97
C TRP A 18 -5.30 -16.00 17.68
N LEU A 19 -6.63 -16.12 17.60
CA LEU A 19 -7.56 -15.20 18.26
C LEU A 19 -7.51 -15.29 19.80
N LYS A 20 -7.44 -16.51 20.37
CA LYS A 20 -7.23 -16.79 21.80
C LYS A 20 -5.96 -16.10 22.32
N THR A 21 -4.85 -16.28 21.61
CA THR A 21 -3.57 -15.65 21.97
C THR A 21 -3.65 -14.12 21.88
N THR A 22 -4.24 -13.60 20.80
CA THR A 22 -4.33 -12.15 20.57
C THR A 22 -5.23 -11.46 21.60
N GLU A 23 -6.38 -12.03 21.96
CA GLU A 23 -7.22 -11.51 23.04
C GLU A 23 -6.53 -11.60 24.41
N SER A 24 -5.69 -12.61 24.67
CA SER A 24 -4.91 -12.67 25.92
C SER A 24 -3.99 -11.44 26.10
N LEU A 25 -3.45 -10.90 25.00
CA LEU A 25 -2.65 -9.68 24.98
C LEU A 25 -3.51 -8.42 25.17
N TYR A 26 -4.73 -8.38 24.62
CA TYR A 26 -5.66 -7.28 24.85
C TYR A 26 -6.19 -7.23 26.29
N ILE A 27 -6.48 -8.39 26.89
CA ILE A 27 -6.87 -8.48 28.30
C ILE A 27 -5.70 -8.02 29.18
N LEU A 28 -4.46 -8.45 28.91
CA LEU A 28 -3.26 -7.95 29.58
C LEU A 28 -3.13 -6.42 29.46
N ARG A 29 -3.28 -5.86 28.25
CA ARG A 29 -3.25 -4.41 27.98
C ARG A 29 -4.28 -3.66 28.82
N SER A 30 -5.51 -4.16 28.87
CA SER A 30 -6.58 -3.58 29.69
C SER A 30 -6.27 -3.64 31.19
N ARG A 31 -5.58 -4.68 31.69
CA ARG A 31 -5.18 -4.76 33.11
C ARG A 31 -4.03 -3.83 33.48
N ILE A 32 -3.12 -3.48 32.58
CA ILE A 32 -2.01 -2.55 32.88
C ILE A 32 -2.35 -1.06 32.73
N GLN A 33 -3.52 -0.71 32.17
CA GLN A 33 -3.86 0.65 31.77
C GLN A 33 -3.67 1.70 32.88
N ASP A 34 -4.37 1.55 34.01
CA ASP A 34 -4.35 2.53 35.11
C ASP A 34 -2.95 2.64 35.76
N PHE A 35 -2.25 1.51 35.88
CA PHE A 35 -0.87 1.47 36.36
C PHE A 35 0.06 2.25 35.44
N ILE A 36 -0.05 2.06 34.12
CA ILE A 36 0.83 2.73 33.14
C ILE A 36 0.50 4.22 33.03
N GLU A 37 -0.77 4.62 33.00
CA GLU A 37 -1.17 6.04 33.00
C GLU A 37 -0.62 6.78 34.24
N LYS A 38 -0.67 6.14 35.42
CA LYS A 38 -0.15 6.66 36.70
C LYS A 38 1.38 6.68 36.78
N GLU A 39 2.06 5.60 36.40
CA GLU A 39 3.52 5.53 36.51
C GLU A 39 4.21 6.37 35.42
N THR A 40 3.59 6.52 34.24
CA THR A 40 4.07 7.46 33.20
C THR A 40 3.89 8.92 33.64
N GLU A 41 2.79 9.24 34.35
CA GLU A 41 2.60 10.56 35.00
C GLU A 41 3.66 10.80 36.08
N THR A 42 3.94 9.79 36.90
CA THR A 42 4.93 9.87 37.99
C THR A 42 6.33 10.07 37.44
N TYR A 43 6.71 9.31 36.40
CA TYR A 43 7.96 9.49 35.66
C TYR A 43 8.07 10.89 35.06
N HIS A 44 7.05 11.37 34.34
CA HIS A 44 7.04 12.68 33.71
C HIS A 44 7.24 13.82 34.71
N ASN A 45 6.50 13.82 35.82
CA ASN A 45 6.65 14.81 36.87
C ASN A 45 8.02 14.72 37.57
N SER A 46 8.61 13.53 37.69
CA SER A 46 9.97 13.37 38.22
C SER A 46 11.05 14.06 37.38
N LEU A 47 10.86 14.14 36.06
CA LEU A 47 11.73 14.93 35.17
C LEU A 47 11.38 16.41 35.22
N ARG A 48 10.09 16.75 35.06
CA ARG A 48 9.59 18.14 35.01
C ARG A 48 10.03 18.99 36.21
N ASN A 49 10.10 18.36 37.39
CA ASN A 49 10.48 18.99 38.66
C ASN A 49 12.01 19.11 38.86
N LYS A 50 12.86 18.68 37.92
CA LYS A 50 14.32 18.86 38.04
C LYS A 50 14.72 20.33 37.92
N PRO A 51 15.62 20.86 38.77
CA PRO A 51 15.92 22.30 38.82
C PRO A 51 16.40 22.94 37.50
N HIS A 52 17.08 22.17 36.64
CA HIS A 52 17.57 22.65 35.34
C HIS A 52 16.53 22.48 34.20
N LEU A 53 15.43 21.76 34.43
CA LEU A 53 14.30 21.66 33.51
C LEU A 53 13.20 22.65 33.88
N ASN A 54 12.79 22.67 35.15
CA ASN A 54 11.84 23.61 35.75
C ASN A 54 10.62 23.96 34.85
N GLY A 55 10.04 22.95 34.20
CA GLY A 55 8.93 23.10 33.25
C GLY A 55 9.18 23.96 32.00
N GLN A 56 10.43 24.36 31.69
CA GLN A 56 10.74 25.24 30.56
C GLN A 56 10.34 24.63 29.21
N THR A 57 9.69 25.44 28.37
CA THR A 57 9.18 25.05 27.04
C THR A 57 10.09 25.49 25.89
N CYS A 58 10.12 24.68 24.83
CA CYS A 58 10.88 24.99 23.64
C CYS A 58 10.15 26.03 22.76
N THR A 59 10.45 27.31 22.99
CA THR A 59 9.98 28.45 22.18
C THR A 59 10.40 28.40 20.70
N ARG A 60 11.41 27.60 20.34
CA ARG A 60 11.96 27.49 18.98
C ARG A 60 11.41 26.32 18.14
N SER A 61 10.45 25.55 18.67
CA SER A 61 9.89 24.34 18.04
C SER A 61 10.96 23.42 17.40
N CYS A 62 12.02 23.11 18.17
CA CYS A 62 13.17 22.37 17.67
C CYS A 62 12.77 20.98 17.15
N LYS A 63 13.33 20.59 15.99
CA LYS A 63 13.34 19.19 15.53
C LYS A 63 14.68 18.55 15.92
N LEU A 64 14.66 17.27 16.28
CA LEU A 64 15.85 16.52 16.70
C LEU A 64 16.73 16.05 15.52
N THR A 65 16.24 16.20 14.29
CA THR A 65 16.94 15.81 13.06
C THR A 65 17.95 16.86 12.58
N ASN A 66 19.23 16.48 12.64
CA ASN A 66 20.37 17.11 11.95
C ASN A 66 20.66 18.60 12.24
N LYS A 67 20.21 19.17 13.37
CA LYS A 67 20.59 20.52 13.83
C LYS A 67 20.77 20.57 15.36
N PRO A 68 21.65 21.44 15.90
CA PRO A 68 21.72 21.68 17.33
C PRO A 68 20.40 22.27 17.84
N VAL A 69 19.83 21.67 18.88
CA VAL A 69 18.58 22.11 19.51
C VAL A 69 18.83 23.22 20.54
N CYS A 70 17.77 23.84 21.07
CA CYS A 70 17.93 24.82 22.14
C CYS A 70 18.30 24.16 23.48
N GLN A 71 18.85 24.95 24.41
CA GLN A 71 19.35 24.48 25.71
C GLN A 71 18.29 23.70 26.52
N SER A 72 17.03 24.17 26.54
CA SER A 72 15.90 23.47 27.17
C SER A 72 15.67 22.07 26.54
N CYS A 73 15.67 21.96 25.21
CA CYS A 73 15.56 20.66 24.55
C CYS A 73 16.74 19.74 24.83
N GLU A 74 17.96 20.28 24.85
CA GLU A 74 19.16 19.48 25.11
C GLU A 74 19.18 18.95 26.55
N TYR A 75 18.73 19.74 27.54
CA TYR A 75 18.51 19.24 28.90
C TYR A 75 17.44 18.15 28.97
N TRP A 76 16.25 18.35 28.37
CA TRP A 76 15.19 17.33 28.37
C TRP A 76 15.65 16.02 27.70
N LYS A 77 16.30 16.13 26.54
CA LYS A 77 16.90 15.02 25.80
C LYS A 77 17.94 14.25 26.64
N ASN A 78 18.84 14.97 27.33
CA ASN A 78 19.85 14.34 28.19
C ASN A 78 19.22 13.63 29.40
N GLU A 79 18.16 14.18 29.99
CA GLU A 79 17.42 13.51 31.07
C GLU A 79 16.64 12.29 30.58
N ILE A 80 16.05 12.34 29.38
CA ILE A 80 15.42 11.17 28.73
C ILE A 80 16.47 10.07 28.47
N ILE A 81 17.65 10.42 27.94
CA ILE A 81 18.78 9.49 27.75
C ILE A 81 19.22 8.89 29.10
N ALA A 82 19.39 9.72 30.13
CA ALA A 82 19.80 9.29 31.46
C ALA A 82 18.82 8.28 32.08
N ASN A 83 17.52 8.38 31.75
CA ASN A 83 16.46 7.49 32.20
C ASN A 83 16.17 6.30 31.26
N HIS A 84 16.88 6.15 30.13
CA HIS A 84 16.75 4.98 29.25
C HIS A 84 17.70 3.83 29.66
N ASN A 85 17.24 2.58 29.54
CA ASN A 85 18.04 1.35 29.72
C ASN A 85 18.96 1.01 28.52
N GLY A 86 18.97 1.86 27.49
CA GLY A 86 19.65 1.64 26.21
C GLY A 86 20.77 2.64 25.97
N LYS A 87 21.55 2.43 24.90
CA LYS A 87 22.53 3.41 24.42
C LYS A 87 21.80 4.48 23.60
N GLY A 88 22.26 5.74 23.59
CA GLY A 88 21.54 6.87 22.97
C GLY A 88 21.11 6.70 21.50
N ASN A 89 21.74 5.78 20.76
CA ASN A 89 21.39 5.43 19.38
C ASN A 89 20.14 4.52 19.26
N SER A 90 19.64 3.92 20.35
CA SER A 90 18.40 3.12 20.34
C SER A 90 17.13 3.95 20.51
N ILE A 91 17.25 5.27 20.71
CA ILE A 91 16.11 6.15 20.95
C ILE A 91 15.55 6.64 19.60
N HIS A 92 14.25 6.44 19.38
CA HIS A 92 13.57 6.86 18.17
C HIS A 92 13.04 8.29 18.29
N TRP A 93 13.97 9.24 18.23
CA TRP A 93 13.70 10.68 18.35
C TRP A 93 12.68 11.24 17.35
N ASP A 94 12.47 10.58 16.20
CA ASP A 94 11.43 10.95 15.23
C ASP A 94 10.00 10.69 15.71
N ASN A 95 9.82 9.91 16.78
CA ASN A 95 8.56 9.84 17.52
C ASN A 95 8.27 11.15 18.28
N CYS A 96 9.31 11.91 18.65
CA CYS A 96 9.23 12.94 19.68
C CYS A 96 9.15 14.38 19.13
N ARG A 97 8.33 15.20 19.79
CA ARG A 97 8.15 16.64 19.56
C ARG A 97 8.68 17.44 20.77
N PRO A 98 9.94 17.94 20.75
CA PRO A 98 10.58 18.55 21.92
C PRO A 98 9.87 19.73 22.60
N ASN A 99 8.89 20.35 21.92
CA ASN A 99 8.06 21.41 22.48
C ASN A 99 6.91 20.93 23.37
N LEU A 100 6.55 19.63 23.34
CA LEU A 100 5.49 19.07 24.17
C LEU A 100 6.01 18.30 25.40
N TRP A 101 7.30 17.93 25.43
CA TRP A 101 7.93 17.25 26.59
C TRP A 101 7.64 17.85 27.97
N PRO A 102 7.51 19.18 28.19
CA PRO A 102 7.21 19.73 29.51
C PRO A 102 5.74 19.64 29.94
N THR A 103 4.85 19.29 29.01
CA THR A 103 3.38 19.36 29.17
C THR A 103 2.66 18.05 28.87
N ASP A 104 3.29 17.14 28.12
CA ASP A 104 2.73 15.86 27.70
C ASP A 104 3.65 14.71 28.11
N LYS A 105 3.16 13.84 28.99
CA LYS A 105 3.87 12.65 29.47
C LYS A 105 4.07 11.60 28.39
N TRP A 106 3.13 11.47 27.46
CA TRP A 106 3.20 10.51 26.36
C TRP A 106 4.26 10.93 25.34
N GLU A 107 4.51 12.23 25.15
CA GLU A 107 5.63 12.72 24.33
C GLU A 107 7.01 12.33 24.88
N VAL A 108 7.14 12.24 26.21
CA VAL A 108 8.35 11.73 26.88
C VAL A 108 8.40 10.20 26.83
N ALA A 109 7.27 9.52 27.01
CA ALA A 109 7.18 8.06 26.94
C ALA A 109 7.58 7.49 25.56
N LYS A 110 7.20 8.17 24.47
CA LYS A 110 7.54 7.84 23.07
C LYS A 110 9.03 7.61 22.80
N ALA A 111 9.93 8.22 23.57
CA ALA A 111 11.38 8.04 23.42
C ALA A 111 11.83 6.63 23.83
N HIS A 112 11.03 5.91 24.61
CA HIS A 112 11.28 4.55 25.09
C HIS A 112 10.52 3.48 24.27
N MET A 113 9.88 3.88 23.16
CA MET A 113 8.99 3.04 22.34
C MET A 113 9.57 2.81 20.93
N PRO A 114 9.13 1.76 20.20
CA PRO A 114 9.48 1.54 18.79
C PRO A 114 9.04 2.71 17.88
N ARG A 115 9.53 2.71 16.63
CA ARG A 115 9.19 3.74 15.63
C ARG A 115 7.70 3.71 15.28
N GLY A 116 7.15 4.88 14.92
CA GLY A 116 5.82 5.03 14.31
C GLY A 116 4.85 5.88 15.12
N HIS A 117 5.08 6.06 16.42
CA HIS A 117 4.13 6.69 17.34
C HIS A 117 4.14 8.24 17.34
N ASN A 118 4.67 8.87 16.29
CA ASN A 118 4.81 10.32 16.21
C ASN A 118 3.48 11.09 16.24
N LYS A 119 2.38 10.45 15.79
CA LYS A 119 1.00 10.98 15.79
C LYS A 119 0.30 10.87 17.16
N HIS A 120 0.70 9.93 18.03
CA HIS A 120 -0.06 9.50 19.22
C HIS A 120 0.08 10.46 20.43
N CYS A 121 -0.85 10.39 21.39
CA CYS A 121 -0.85 11.23 22.61
C CYS A 121 -1.63 10.66 23.81
N LYS A 122 -2.22 9.46 23.74
CA LYS A 122 -2.94 8.81 24.87
C LYS A 122 -2.81 7.29 24.85
N PHE A 123 -2.97 6.62 26.01
CA PHE A 123 -2.83 5.16 26.16
C PHE A 123 -3.50 4.34 25.05
N ASP A 124 -4.75 4.68 24.72
CA ASP A 124 -5.58 3.92 23.77
C ASP A 124 -4.95 3.77 22.38
N GLN A 125 -4.04 4.68 21.98
CA GLN A 125 -3.36 4.68 20.69
C GLN A 125 -2.07 3.86 20.66
N PHE A 126 -1.59 3.35 21.81
CA PHE A 126 -0.37 2.55 21.89
C PHE A 126 -0.71 1.06 22.04
N ASP A 127 -0.22 0.23 21.13
CA ASP A 127 -0.38 -1.23 21.23
C ASP A 127 0.35 -1.80 22.46
N ILE A 128 0.04 -3.04 22.84
CA ILE A 128 0.62 -3.70 24.01
C ILE A 128 2.16 -3.75 23.95
N ALA A 129 2.78 -3.99 22.79
CA ALA A 129 4.24 -4.01 22.68
C ALA A 129 4.85 -2.60 22.77
N ALA A 130 4.17 -1.55 22.33
CA ALA A 130 4.63 -0.17 22.56
C ALA A 130 4.67 0.16 24.07
N ILE A 131 3.62 -0.23 24.81
CA ILE A 131 3.57 -0.08 26.28
C ILE A 131 4.61 -0.97 26.98
N LEU A 132 4.77 -2.23 26.57
CA LEU A 132 5.80 -3.13 27.12
C LEU A 132 7.22 -2.63 26.79
N ASN A 133 7.45 -2.03 25.63
CA ASN A 133 8.73 -1.40 25.30
C ASN A 133 9.02 -0.21 26.21
N LEU A 134 8.03 0.65 26.52
CA LEU A 134 8.19 1.71 27.54
C LEU A 134 8.62 1.13 28.89
N MET A 135 7.99 0.04 29.34
CA MET A 135 8.33 -0.65 30.60
C MET A 135 9.73 -1.28 30.57
N TYR A 136 10.16 -1.83 29.43
CA TYR A 136 11.49 -2.42 29.26
C TYR A 136 12.59 -1.34 29.16
N SER A 137 12.32 -0.26 28.44
CA SER A 137 13.29 0.75 28.05
C SER A 137 13.46 1.88 29.06
N CYS A 138 12.49 2.16 29.94
CA CYS A 138 12.59 3.24 30.93
C CYS A 138 13.00 2.74 32.32
N LYS A 139 14.02 3.37 32.91
CA LYS A 139 14.56 3.09 34.26
C LYS A 139 13.55 3.29 35.40
N HIS A 140 12.46 4.02 35.17
CA HIS A 140 11.35 4.13 36.12
C HIS A 140 10.74 2.74 36.44
N PHE A 141 10.59 1.90 35.41
CA PHE A 141 9.98 0.57 35.50
C PHE A 141 10.97 -0.55 35.85
N LYS A 142 12.21 -0.23 36.25
CA LYS A 142 13.31 -1.21 36.53
C LYS A 142 12.98 -2.34 37.52
N ASN A 143 11.93 -2.19 38.32
CA ASN A 143 11.47 -3.21 39.27
C ASN A 143 10.67 -4.33 38.58
N ILE A 144 10.17 -4.10 37.36
CA ILE A 144 9.45 -5.10 36.56
C ILE A 144 10.47 -6.03 35.88
N PRO A 145 10.33 -7.37 35.96
CA PRO A 145 11.30 -8.31 35.38
C PRO A 145 11.37 -8.27 33.85
N GLY A 146 12.30 -7.46 33.32
CA GLY A 146 12.41 -7.13 31.89
C GLY A 146 12.49 -8.32 30.93
N LYS A 147 12.97 -9.50 31.35
CA LYS A 147 12.93 -10.71 30.50
C LYS A 147 11.49 -11.07 30.10
N SER A 148 10.56 -11.18 31.06
CA SER A 148 9.18 -11.56 30.73
C SER A 148 8.41 -10.47 29.99
N VAL A 149 8.86 -9.22 30.07
CA VAL A 149 8.38 -8.12 29.21
C VAL A 149 8.79 -8.37 27.75
N VAL A 150 10.06 -8.74 27.51
CA VAL A 150 10.56 -9.12 26.17
C VAL A 150 9.92 -10.42 25.66
N ASP A 151 9.76 -11.42 26.52
CA ASP A 151 9.13 -12.70 26.14
C ASP A 151 7.69 -12.46 25.62
N VAL A 152 6.90 -11.59 26.27
CA VAL A 152 5.54 -11.21 25.80
C VAL A 152 5.55 -10.28 24.59
N ILE A 153 6.54 -9.40 24.42
CA ILE A 153 6.72 -8.65 23.16
C ILE A 153 6.96 -9.62 21.99
N SER A 154 7.72 -10.71 22.20
CA SER A 154 7.89 -11.75 21.17
C SER A 154 6.57 -12.44 20.82
N VAL A 155 5.69 -12.70 21.79
CA VAL A 155 4.33 -13.23 21.53
C VAL A 155 3.52 -12.25 20.68
N ARG A 156 3.49 -10.95 21.02
CA ARG A 156 2.80 -9.91 20.22
C ARG A 156 3.28 -9.93 18.77
N ASN A 157 4.59 -9.92 18.57
CA ASN A 157 5.17 -9.87 17.23
C ASN A 157 4.84 -11.13 16.43
N GLN A 158 4.83 -12.31 17.05
CA GLN A 158 4.44 -13.56 16.37
C GLN A 158 2.96 -13.55 15.96
N MET A 159 2.05 -13.04 16.79
CA MET A 159 0.64 -12.90 16.40
C MET A 159 0.44 -11.92 15.24
N MET A 160 1.11 -10.77 15.30
CA MET A 160 0.99 -9.72 14.28
C MET A 160 1.78 -10.02 12.99
N HIS A 161 2.62 -11.06 12.96
CA HIS A 161 3.38 -11.48 11.79
C HIS A 161 3.04 -12.90 11.33
N SER A 162 1.97 -13.48 11.87
CA SER A 162 1.25 -14.56 11.19
C SER A 162 0.70 -14.02 9.86
N PRO A 163 1.00 -14.67 8.71
CA PRO A 163 0.51 -14.26 7.40
C PRO A 163 -0.84 -14.91 7.04
N ASP A 164 -1.19 -16.01 7.72
CA ASP A 164 -2.37 -16.85 7.49
C ASP A 164 -3.34 -16.90 8.69
N PHE A 165 -3.02 -16.14 9.75
CA PHE A 165 -3.76 -16.06 11.01
C PHE A 165 -3.80 -17.38 11.81
N LYS A 166 -2.74 -18.19 11.78
CA LYS A 166 -2.69 -19.52 12.43
C LYS A 166 -1.62 -19.64 13.51
N VAL A 167 -1.96 -20.36 14.59
CA VAL A 167 -1.09 -20.72 15.72
C VAL A 167 -1.38 -22.15 16.17
N SER A 168 -0.34 -22.97 16.39
CA SER A 168 -0.48 -24.35 16.88
C SER A 168 -1.08 -24.39 18.30
N ASN A 169 -1.64 -25.53 18.73
CA ASN A 169 -2.09 -25.68 20.12
C ASN A 169 -0.90 -25.53 21.10
N GLU A 170 0.24 -26.09 20.72
CA GLU A 170 1.49 -26.11 21.48
C GLU A 170 2.07 -24.70 21.67
N ASP A 171 2.03 -23.87 20.61
CA ASP A 171 2.46 -22.47 20.70
C ASP A 171 1.43 -21.59 21.41
N MET A 172 0.12 -21.83 21.23
CA MET A 172 -0.94 -21.11 21.96
C MET A 172 -0.80 -21.29 23.48
N GLU A 173 -0.65 -22.52 23.96
CA GLU A 173 -0.42 -22.82 25.39
C GLU A 173 0.88 -22.18 25.91
N LYS A 174 1.96 -22.26 25.12
CA LYS A 174 3.27 -21.63 25.41
C LYS A 174 3.18 -20.10 25.46
N HIS A 175 2.43 -19.47 24.55
CA HIS A 175 2.17 -18.03 24.53
C HIS A 175 1.32 -17.60 25.72
N HIS A 176 0.23 -18.31 26.00
CA HIS A 176 -0.65 -18.07 27.14
C HIS A 176 0.13 -18.15 28.46
N LYS A 177 0.91 -19.21 28.66
CA LYS A 177 1.82 -19.36 29.80
C LYS A 177 2.84 -18.22 29.93
N THR A 178 3.34 -17.70 28.81
CA THR A 178 4.27 -16.55 28.78
C THR A 178 3.57 -15.27 29.24
N VAL A 179 2.31 -15.04 28.83
CA VAL A 179 1.47 -13.92 29.30
C VAL A 179 1.17 -14.03 30.80
N LEU A 180 0.79 -15.22 31.30
CA LEU A 180 0.56 -15.44 32.73
C LEU A 180 1.82 -15.19 33.59
N GLN A 181 2.99 -15.65 33.14
CA GLN A 181 4.26 -15.42 33.85
C GLN A 181 4.64 -13.94 33.97
N LEU A 182 4.18 -13.07 33.05
CA LEU A 182 4.31 -11.62 33.22
C LEU A 182 3.25 -11.09 34.19
N ALA A 183 2.01 -11.58 34.14
CA ALA A 183 0.92 -11.19 35.04
C ALA A 183 1.22 -11.47 36.52
N GLU A 184 1.74 -12.66 36.85
CA GLU A 184 2.24 -13.03 38.18
C GLU A 184 3.25 -11.99 38.72
N LYS A 185 4.17 -11.55 37.85
CA LYS A 185 5.24 -10.59 38.20
C LYS A 185 4.75 -9.15 38.29
N LEU A 186 3.60 -8.85 37.68
CA LEU A 186 2.92 -7.56 37.79
C LEU A 186 1.95 -7.51 38.97
N GLN A 187 1.45 -8.65 39.46
CA GLN A 187 0.48 -8.74 40.55
C GLN A 187 0.85 -7.96 41.84
N PRO A 188 2.12 -7.88 42.30
CA PRO A 188 2.50 -7.05 43.45
C PRO A 188 2.31 -5.54 43.24
N HIS A 189 2.18 -5.10 41.98
CA HIS A 189 1.97 -3.72 41.58
C HIS A 189 0.55 -3.46 41.03
N ILE A 190 -0.13 -4.51 40.56
CA ILE A 190 -1.42 -4.47 39.88
C ILE A 190 -2.30 -5.63 40.40
N PRO A 191 -3.03 -5.44 41.52
CA PRO A 191 -3.83 -6.49 42.16
C PRO A 191 -4.87 -7.16 41.24
N GLU A 192 -5.31 -6.47 40.19
CA GLU A 192 -6.27 -6.90 39.17
C GLU A 192 -5.73 -8.05 38.31
N MET A 193 -4.42 -8.30 38.31
CA MET A 193 -3.78 -9.41 37.57
C MET A 193 -4.18 -10.79 38.08
N LYS A 194 -4.60 -10.92 39.35
CA LYS A 194 -5.10 -12.19 39.92
C LYS A 194 -6.30 -12.75 39.14
N ASP A 195 -7.06 -11.87 38.48
CA ASP A 195 -8.25 -12.19 37.69
C ASP A 195 -7.94 -12.08 36.17
N LEU A 196 -6.68 -12.26 35.76
CA LEU A 196 -6.28 -12.28 34.34
C LEU A 196 -6.60 -13.62 33.69
N GLU A 197 -6.02 -14.72 34.19
CA GLU A 197 -6.23 -16.09 33.71
C GLU A 197 -7.74 -16.39 33.57
N LYS A 198 -8.50 -16.15 34.63
CA LYS A 198 -9.97 -16.30 34.64
C LYS A 198 -10.68 -15.56 33.50
N LYS A 199 -10.25 -14.34 33.14
CA LYS A 199 -10.83 -13.59 32.01
C LYS A 199 -10.45 -14.20 30.66
N ILE A 200 -9.21 -14.66 30.50
CA ILE A 200 -8.74 -15.27 29.27
C ILE A 200 -9.45 -16.61 29.04
N THR A 201 -9.51 -17.48 30.06
CA THR A 201 -10.25 -18.74 30.03
C THR A 201 -11.74 -18.53 29.81
N GLN A 202 -12.33 -17.43 30.33
CA GLN A 202 -13.71 -17.06 30.00
C GLN A 202 -13.87 -16.76 28.49
N PHE A 203 -12.96 -16.01 27.87
CA PHE A 203 -13.00 -15.77 26.42
C PHE A 203 -12.79 -17.05 25.62
N HIS A 204 -11.84 -17.91 26.00
CA HIS A 204 -11.61 -19.21 25.35
C HIS A 204 -12.90 -20.05 25.35
N ASN A 205 -13.53 -20.21 26.52
CA ASN A 205 -14.80 -20.94 26.67
C ASN A 205 -15.95 -20.31 25.87
N THR A 206 -16.02 -18.97 25.80
CA THR A 206 -17.00 -18.26 24.98
C THR A 206 -16.79 -18.50 23.49
N LEU A 207 -15.55 -18.45 23.00
CA LEU A 207 -15.19 -18.74 21.61
C LEU A 207 -15.53 -20.20 21.25
N ASP A 208 -15.03 -21.16 22.03
CA ASP A 208 -15.24 -22.58 21.75
C ASP A 208 -16.72 -23.00 21.88
N LYS A 209 -17.49 -22.43 22.83
CA LYS A 209 -18.95 -22.70 22.93
C LYS A 209 -19.70 -22.27 21.66
N ASN A 210 -19.37 -21.09 21.12
CA ASN A 210 -20.11 -20.50 20.00
C ASN A 210 -19.82 -21.14 18.64
N PHE A 211 -18.67 -21.81 18.47
CA PHE A 211 -18.22 -22.28 17.15
C PHE A 211 -17.85 -23.77 17.07
N ASN A 212 -17.79 -24.51 18.20
CA ASN A 212 -17.46 -25.95 18.19
C ASN A 212 -18.72 -26.85 18.19
N GLN A 213 -19.90 -26.28 18.36
CA GLN A 213 -21.15 -27.00 18.24
C GLN A 213 -21.62 -26.94 16.79
N ALA A 214 -21.65 -28.08 16.10
CA ALA A 214 -22.39 -28.19 14.85
C ALA A 214 -23.86 -27.85 15.10
N PRO A 215 -24.56 -27.17 14.17
CA PRO A 215 -25.98 -26.89 14.32
C PRO A 215 -26.77 -28.19 14.44
N CYS A 216 -27.19 -28.54 15.65
CA CYS A 216 -28.13 -29.63 15.85
C CYS A 216 -29.52 -29.14 15.48
N GLU A 217 -30.17 -29.80 14.52
CA GLU A 217 -31.57 -29.57 14.19
C GLU A 217 -32.43 -30.02 15.38
N VAL A 218 -32.69 -29.09 16.31
CA VAL A 218 -33.52 -29.28 17.49
C VAL A 218 -34.54 -28.14 17.54
N ASP A 219 -35.82 -28.50 17.51
CA ASP A 219 -36.94 -27.58 17.28
C ASP A 219 -36.94 -26.35 18.21
N GLY A 220 -36.95 -25.16 17.57
CA GLY A 220 -37.60 -23.96 18.10
C GLY A 220 -37.11 -23.40 19.43
N GLN A 221 -35.93 -23.80 19.93
CA GLN A 221 -35.40 -23.22 21.16
C GLN A 221 -34.83 -21.82 20.91
N LEU A 222 -35.42 -20.84 21.58
CA LEU A 222 -35.00 -19.44 21.56
C LEU A 222 -33.52 -19.33 21.97
N GLU A 223 -32.68 -18.78 21.09
CA GLU A 223 -31.28 -18.48 21.44
C GLU A 223 -31.25 -17.54 22.65
N ASP A 224 -30.59 -17.98 23.72
CA ASP A 224 -30.42 -17.17 24.92
C ASP A 224 -29.72 -15.84 24.56
N LEU A 225 -30.33 -14.73 24.96
CA LEU A 225 -29.84 -13.37 24.77
C LEU A 225 -28.39 -13.19 25.28
N GLN A 226 -27.97 -13.95 26.30
CA GLN A 226 -26.58 -13.98 26.74
C GLN A 226 -25.65 -14.67 25.73
N THR A 227 -26.09 -15.76 25.09
CA THR A 227 -25.35 -16.44 24.02
C THR A 227 -25.21 -15.54 22.79
N MET A 228 -26.28 -14.85 22.34
CA MET A 228 -26.18 -13.88 21.24
C MET A 228 -25.19 -12.75 21.55
N LYS A 229 -25.18 -12.23 22.79
CA LYS A 229 -24.23 -11.20 23.24
C LYS A 229 -22.80 -11.71 23.31
N ASP A 230 -22.59 -12.98 23.65
CA ASP A 230 -21.27 -13.60 23.72
C ASP A 230 -20.73 -13.97 22.34
N PHE A 231 -21.60 -14.35 21.39
CA PHE A 231 -21.27 -14.49 19.97
C PHE A 231 -20.80 -13.16 19.36
N GLN A 232 -21.57 -12.09 19.53
CA GLN A 232 -21.21 -10.76 19.01
C GLN A 232 -19.85 -10.28 19.55
N LYS A 233 -19.56 -10.47 20.85
CA LYS A 233 -18.25 -10.11 21.43
C LYS A 233 -17.08 -10.79 20.75
N VAL A 234 -17.22 -12.05 20.31
CA VAL A 234 -16.15 -12.75 19.59
C VAL A 234 -15.89 -12.09 18.24
N LEU A 235 -16.95 -11.75 17.49
CA LEU A 235 -16.82 -11.03 16.22
C LEU A 235 -16.25 -9.62 16.41
N ASP A 236 -16.68 -8.88 17.43
CA ASP A 236 -16.15 -7.55 17.77
C ASP A 236 -14.63 -7.62 18.09
N ARG A 237 -14.19 -8.67 18.79
CA ARG A 237 -12.76 -8.90 19.10
C ARG A 237 -11.95 -9.29 17.87
N GLU A 238 -12.50 -10.16 17.03
CA GLU A 238 -11.88 -10.56 15.76
C GLU A 238 -11.70 -9.37 14.82
N GLN A 239 -12.74 -8.57 14.62
CA GLN A 239 -12.68 -7.38 13.77
C GLN A 239 -11.63 -6.38 14.28
N GLN A 240 -11.53 -6.18 15.61
CA GLN A 240 -10.47 -5.35 16.19
C GLN A 240 -9.07 -5.96 15.97
N ALA A 241 -8.91 -7.27 16.15
CA ALA A 241 -7.62 -7.94 15.94
C ALA A 241 -7.11 -7.82 14.49
N ILE A 242 -8.01 -7.94 13.51
CA ILE A 242 -7.68 -7.82 12.09
C ILE A 242 -7.48 -6.34 11.70
N LYS A 243 -8.25 -5.42 12.27
CA LYS A 243 -8.02 -3.97 12.13
C LYS A 243 -6.64 -3.54 12.64
N ASP A 244 -6.24 -3.98 13.83
CA ASP A 244 -4.91 -3.73 14.39
C ASP A 244 -3.82 -4.35 13.50
N ARG A 245 -4.05 -5.55 12.93
CA ARG A 245 -3.12 -6.21 11.99
C ARG A 245 -2.90 -5.40 10.71
N ILE A 246 -3.96 -4.76 10.20
CA ILE A 246 -3.93 -3.85 9.04
C ILE A 246 -3.21 -2.54 9.40
N GLU A 247 -3.44 -1.96 10.59
CA GLU A 247 -2.78 -0.71 11.01
C GLU A 247 -1.29 -0.90 11.34
N ASP A 248 -0.90 -2.04 11.94
CA ASP A 248 0.51 -2.43 12.10
C ASP A 248 1.20 -2.61 10.74
N PHE A 249 0.52 -3.19 9.74
CA PHE A 249 1.05 -3.29 8.38
C PHE A 249 1.28 -1.90 7.74
N PHE A 250 0.27 -1.01 7.79
CA PHE A 250 0.42 0.36 7.27
C PHE A 250 1.54 1.14 7.96
N SER A 251 1.74 0.95 9.26
CA SER A 251 2.76 1.65 10.05
C SER A 251 4.20 1.27 9.63
N ARG A 252 4.39 0.05 9.10
CA ARG A 252 5.67 -0.43 8.54
C ARG A 252 5.90 0.11 7.14
N PHE A 253 4.85 0.10 6.32
CA PHE A 253 4.87 0.59 4.94
C PHE A 253 5.14 2.11 4.89
N GLU A 254 4.50 2.92 5.73
CA GLU A 254 4.83 4.35 5.93
C GLU A 254 6.25 4.56 6.52
N GLY A 255 6.89 3.52 7.05
CA GLY A 255 8.15 3.58 7.79
C GLY A 255 9.43 3.23 7.02
N ASN A 256 9.33 2.96 5.70
CA ASN A 256 10.41 2.41 4.86
C ASN A 256 11.04 1.13 5.43
N GLN A 257 10.21 0.13 5.77
CA GLN A 257 10.68 -1.24 6.01
C GLN A 257 10.43 -2.09 4.75
N ASP A 258 11.49 -2.74 4.24
CA ASP A 258 11.52 -3.52 2.99
C ASP A 258 10.83 -4.90 3.08
N GLU A 259 9.72 -5.02 3.82
CA GLU A 259 9.09 -6.31 4.14
C GLU A 259 7.74 -6.55 3.43
N ASN A 260 7.75 -7.58 2.58
CA ASN A 260 6.61 -8.42 2.20
C ASN A 260 5.35 -7.76 1.58
N VAL A 261 5.45 -7.48 0.28
CA VAL A 261 4.30 -7.57 -0.66
C VAL A 261 3.56 -8.92 -0.52
N LYS A 262 4.29 -9.99 -0.18
CA LYS A 262 3.74 -11.32 0.11
C LYS A 262 2.72 -11.32 1.25
N ASP A 263 2.98 -10.59 2.34
CA ASP A 263 2.10 -10.58 3.52
C ASP A 263 0.88 -9.70 3.27
N MET A 264 1.05 -8.60 2.51
CA MET A 264 -0.08 -7.83 1.97
C MET A 264 -0.98 -8.70 1.10
N LYS A 265 -0.39 -9.57 0.28
CA LYS A 265 -1.15 -10.52 -0.53
C LYS A 265 -1.86 -11.56 0.33
N SER A 266 -1.19 -12.23 1.27
CA SER A 266 -1.84 -13.23 2.13
C SER A 266 -2.96 -12.63 3.00
N LEU A 267 -2.79 -11.38 3.47
CA LEU A 267 -3.82 -10.61 4.16
C LEU A 267 -5.04 -10.33 3.27
N MET A 268 -4.83 -9.88 2.04
CA MET A 268 -5.90 -9.68 1.05
C MET A 268 -6.58 -11.00 0.66
N ASP A 269 -5.81 -12.04 0.34
CA ASP A 269 -6.30 -13.37 -0.04
C ASP A 269 -7.16 -13.98 1.10
N PHE A 270 -6.83 -13.73 2.38
CA PHE A 270 -7.64 -14.13 3.54
C PHE A 270 -8.94 -13.31 3.66
N LEU A 271 -8.87 -11.99 3.47
CA LEU A 271 -10.05 -11.10 3.51
C LEU A 271 -11.03 -11.43 2.38
N ASP A 272 -10.54 -11.67 1.16
CA ASP A 272 -11.35 -12.05 -0.01
C ASP A 272 -12.07 -13.41 0.17
N GLN A 273 -11.58 -14.28 1.08
CA GLN A 273 -12.26 -15.52 1.48
C GLN A 273 -13.34 -15.30 2.57
N ASN A 274 -13.34 -14.17 3.28
CA ASN A 274 -14.19 -13.89 4.44
C ASN A 274 -15.03 -12.62 4.20
N LYS A 275 -16.12 -12.79 3.45
CA LYS A 275 -16.98 -11.69 2.97
C LYS A 275 -17.59 -10.82 4.09
N ASP A 276 -17.86 -11.40 5.26
CA ASP A 276 -18.33 -10.65 6.43
C ASP A 276 -17.25 -9.71 6.99
N LEU A 277 -15.98 -10.10 6.95
CA LEU A 277 -14.86 -9.24 7.34
C LEU A 277 -14.66 -8.11 6.32
N LEU A 278 -14.81 -8.37 5.01
CA LEU A 278 -14.81 -7.32 3.99
C LEU A 278 -15.93 -6.27 4.20
N GLU A 279 -17.12 -6.71 4.59
CA GLU A 279 -18.27 -5.83 4.82
C GLU A 279 -18.12 -4.99 6.10
N ASN A 280 -17.55 -5.56 7.17
CA ASN A 280 -17.38 -4.86 8.44
C ASN A 280 -16.09 -3.98 8.50
N LEU A 281 -15.03 -4.36 7.80
CA LEU A 281 -13.73 -3.65 7.77
C LEU A 281 -13.53 -2.79 6.51
N GLY A 282 -14.61 -2.42 5.81
CA GLY A 282 -14.58 -1.72 4.53
C GLY A 282 -13.57 -0.55 4.43
N PRO A 283 -13.54 0.42 5.37
CA PRO A 283 -12.61 1.55 5.31
C PRO A 283 -11.12 1.14 5.38
N GLU A 284 -10.80 0.18 6.25
CA GLU A 284 -9.45 -0.38 6.41
C GLU A 284 -9.03 -1.19 5.18
N VAL A 285 -9.97 -1.98 4.64
CA VAL A 285 -9.80 -2.79 3.42
C VAL A 285 -9.62 -1.91 2.19
N ASP A 286 -10.37 -0.83 2.04
CA ASP A 286 -10.26 0.08 0.89
C ASP A 286 -8.95 0.88 0.93
N LYS A 287 -8.46 1.27 2.12
CA LYS A 287 -7.10 1.81 2.29
C LYS A 287 -6.03 0.77 1.92
N LEU A 288 -6.26 -0.52 2.18
CA LEU A 288 -5.33 -1.60 1.82
C LEU A 288 -5.30 -1.84 0.30
N LYS A 289 -6.45 -1.77 -0.38
CA LYS A 289 -6.55 -1.76 -1.85
C LYS A 289 -5.84 -0.54 -2.45
N GLU A 290 -5.99 0.65 -1.86
CA GLU A 290 -5.32 1.87 -2.32
C GLU A 290 -3.78 1.74 -2.25
N MET A 291 -3.24 1.14 -1.19
CA MET A 291 -1.80 0.86 -1.10
C MET A 291 -1.36 -0.23 -2.08
N LYS A 292 -2.13 -1.30 -2.25
CA LYS A 292 -1.85 -2.34 -3.25
C LYS A 292 -1.77 -1.75 -4.66
N ALA A 293 -2.74 -0.93 -5.06
CA ALA A 293 -2.73 -0.25 -6.35
C ALA A 293 -1.49 0.63 -6.57
N LYS A 294 -0.97 1.29 -5.52
CA LYS A 294 0.28 2.07 -5.58
C LYS A 294 1.54 1.20 -5.66
N VAL A 295 1.55 0.02 -5.04
CA VAL A 295 2.62 -0.97 -5.20
C VAL A 295 2.62 -1.49 -6.64
N ASP A 296 1.45 -1.89 -7.15
CA ASP A 296 1.26 -2.36 -8.52
C ASP A 296 1.66 -1.26 -9.55
N GLU A 297 1.31 0.01 -9.30
CA GLU A 297 1.72 1.15 -10.13
C GLU A 297 3.24 1.40 -10.07
N HIS A 298 3.86 1.38 -8.88
CA HIS A 298 5.31 1.50 -8.76
C HIS A 298 6.05 0.35 -9.46
N GLU A 299 5.51 -0.88 -9.43
CA GLU A 299 6.05 -2.02 -10.17
C GLU A 299 5.92 -1.84 -11.69
N GLU A 300 4.80 -1.32 -12.21
CA GLU A 300 4.70 -0.94 -13.63
C GLU A 300 5.69 0.18 -13.99
N GLN A 301 5.85 1.21 -13.14
CA GLN A 301 6.80 2.30 -13.36
C GLN A 301 8.26 1.79 -13.39
N ILE A 302 8.64 0.87 -12.51
CA ILE A 302 9.96 0.22 -12.50
C ILE A 302 10.18 -0.60 -13.78
N ASN A 303 9.19 -1.41 -14.18
CA ASN A 303 9.25 -2.19 -15.42
C ASN A 303 9.32 -1.29 -16.67
N ASN A 304 8.64 -0.14 -16.67
CA ASN A 304 8.71 0.86 -17.73
C ASN A 304 10.09 1.53 -17.79
N LEU A 305 10.67 1.89 -16.64
CA LEU A 305 12.02 2.45 -16.56
C LEU A 305 13.08 1.45 -17.05
N THR A 306 12.99 0.19 -16.62
CA THR A 306 13.86 -0.90 -17.08
C THR A 306 13.74 -1.08 -18.60
N GLY A 307 12.51 -1.23 -19.10
CA GLY A 307 12.22 -1.34 -20.54
C GLY A 307 12.65 -0.11 -21.36
N ARG A 308 12.85 1.06 -20.74
CA ARG A 308 13.39 2.27 -21.38
C ARG A 308 14.92 2.32 -21.34
N VAL A 309 15.58 1.81 -20.29
CA VAL A 309 17.04 1.59 -20.28
C VAL A 309 17.40 0.61 -21.40
N ASP A 310 16.72 -0.53 -21.46
CA ASP A 310 16.78 -1.54 -22.52
C ASP A 310 16.64 -0.96 -23.95
N GLN A 311 15.88 0.12 -24.12
CA GLN A 311 15.68 0.78 -25.42
C GLN A 311 16.75 1.83 -25.70
N LEU A 312 17.19 2.59 -24.69
CA LEU A 312 18.29 3.55 -24.83
C LEU A 312 19.61 2.84 -25.20
N GLU A 313 19.87 1.67 -24.64
CA GLU A 313 21.00 0.82 -25.02
C GLU A 313 20.91 0.33 -26.48
N LYS A 314 19.71 0.09 -27.00
CA LYS A 314 19.48 -0.42 -28.37
C LYS A 314 19.37 0.67 -29.45
N VAL A 315 19.18 1.94 -29.09
CA VAL A 315 19.00 3.07 -30.03
C VAL A 315 20.34 3.77 -30.39
N THR A 316 21.44 3.43 -29.72
CA THR A 316 22.77 4.05 -29.95
C THR A 316 23.50 3.52 -31.20
N HIS A 317 22.93 3.81 -32.37
CA HIS A 317 23.53 3.55 -33.70
C HIS A 317 23.76 4.83 -34.53
N ASP A 318 24.04 5.95 -33.85
CA ASP A 318 24.79 7.04 -34.49
C ASP A 318 26.22 6.57 -34.85
N PRO A 319 26.83 7.08 -35.95
CA PRO A 319 28.16 6.67 -36.38
C PRO A 319 29.25 7.26 -35.48
N VAL A 320 29.49 6.56 -34.35
CA VAL A 320 30.36 6.90 -33.22
C VAL A 320 31.66 7.60 -33.65
N ILE A 321 31.98 8.70 -32.97
CA ILE A 321 33.29 9.34 -32.99
C ILE A 321 33.96 9.08 -31.63
N PRO A 322 35.22 8.62 -31.56
CA PRO A 322 35.88 8.37 -30.29
C PRO A 322 36.13 9.65 -29.47
N GLY A 323 35.89 9.58 -28.16
CA GLY A 323 36.38 10.55 -27.16
C GLY A 323 35.51 11.78 -26.87
N ASN A 324 35.10 11.94 -25.61
CA ASN A 324 34.44 13.09 -24.94
C ASN A 324 34.06 14.31 -25.83
N LEU A 325 32.99 14.17 -26.62
CA LEU A 325 32.68 15.07 -27.75
C LEU A 325 32.22 16.51 -27.41
N LEU A 326 32.08 16.89 -26.14
CA LEU A 326 31.40 18.13 -25.75
C LEU A 326 32.32 19.37 -25.59
N ARG A 327 33.65 19.24 -25.74
CA ARG A 327 34.60 20.34 -25.44
C ARG A 327 35.60 20.72 -26.55
N TYR A 328 35.60 20.08 -27.73
CA TYR A 328 36.56 20.43 -28.80
C TYR A 328 36.50 21.90 -29.26
N LYS A 329 35.31 22.54 -29.27
CA LYS A 329 35.22 24.00 -29.50
C LYS A 329 36.06 24.78 -28.48
N ASN A 330 35.99 24.42 -27.19
CA ASN A 330 36.73 25.07 -26.11
C ASN A 330 38.23 24.80 -26.28
N HIS A 331 38.63 23.55 -26.52
CA HIS A 331 40.04 23.19 -26.76
C HIS A 331 40.65 23.92 -27.95
N LEU A 332 39.89 24.25 -28.99
CA LEU A 332 40.37 25.08 -30.10
C LEU A 332 40.53 26.57 -29.71
N TYR A 333 39.69 27.11 -28.83
CA TYR A 333 39.92 28.45 -28.24
C TYR A 333 41.13 28.45 -27.28
N GLU A 334 41.23 27.46 -26.40
CA GLU A 334 42.35 27.26 -25.47
C GLU A 334 43.68 27.13 -26.23
N TYR A 335 43.69 26.41 -27.35
CA TYR A 335 44.83 26.33 -28.26
C TYR A 335 45.22 27.71 -28.81
N CYS A 336 44.28 28.48 -29.36
CA CYS A 336 44.55 29.83 -29.89
C CYS A 336 45.04 30.81 -28.80
N GLN A 337 44.54 30.68 -27.57
CA GLN A 337 45.01 31.44 -26.41
C GLN A 337 46.43 31.04 -26.01
N SER A 338 46.75 29.74 -25.97
CA SER A 338 48.10 29.24 -25.65
C SER A 338 49.16 29.70 -26.66
N LYS A 339 48.78 29.77 -27.95
CA LYS A 339 49.60 30.31 -29.05
C LYS A 339 49.63 31.85 -29.10
N LYS A 340 48.96 32.52 -28.17
CA LYS A 340 48.88 34.00 -28.02
C LYS A 340 48.46 34.72 -29.30
N TRP A 341 47.57 34.11 -30.10
CA TRP A 341 47.04 34.75 -31.30
C TRP A 341 46.10 35.91 -30.94
N PRO A 342 46.06 37.00 -31.73
CA PRO A 342 45.08 38.07 -31.51
C PRO A 342 43.67 37.56 -31.82
N GLU A 343 42.65 38.14 -31.16
CA GLU A 343 41.25 37.66 -31.23
C GLU A 343 40.69 37.59 -32.67
N VAL A 344 41.13 38.45 -33.58
CA VAL A 344 40.77 38.40 -35.01
C VAL A 344 41.24 37.13 -35.74
N LYS A 345 42.04 36.28 -35.08
CA LYS A 345 42.49 34.97 -35.54
C LYS A 345 41.86 33.80 -34.77
N PHE A 346 40.97 34.05 -33.80
CA PHE A 346 40.29 33.01 -33.04
C PHE A 346 39.24 32.25 -33.89
N PRO A 347 38.81 31.06 -33.45
CA PRO A 347 37.80 30.25 -34.15
C PRO A 347 36.47 30.96 -34.37
N VAL A 348 36.07 31.12 -35.64
CA VAL A 348 34.73 31.54 -36.06
C VAL A 348 34.02 30.35 -36.67
N PHE A 349 32.92 29.92 -36.06
CA PHE A 349 32.14 28.75 -36.48
C PHE A 349 30.91 29.14 -37.30
N THR A 350 30.64 28.39 -38.36
CA THR A 350 29.42 28.47 -39.18
C THR A 350 28.98 27.06 -39.60
N GLU A 351 27.85 26.94 -40.30
CA GLU A 351 27.37 25.65 -40.79
C GLU A 351 26.63 25.80 -42.13
N ASP A 352 26.77 24.80 -42.99
CA ASP A 352 25.88 24.60 -44.13
C ASP A 352 24.71 23.71 -43.70
N GLN A 353 23.52 23.96 -44.24
CA GLN A 353 22.35 23.09 -44.05
C GLN A 353 22.17 22.20 -45.28
N GLU A 354 22.29 20.90 -45.08
CA GLU A 354 22.14 19.84 -46.08
C GLU A 354 20.84 19.05 -45.85
N SER A 355 20.43 18.22 -46.81
CA SER A 355 19.17 17.48 -46.77
C SER A 355 19.05 16.44 -45.64
N GLN A 356 20.13 16.17 -44.91
CA GLN A 356 20.21 15.24 -43.78
C GLN A 356 20.80 15.89 -42.51
N GLY A 357 20.80 17.22 -42.40
CA GLY A 357 21.23 17.94 -41.20
C GLY A 357 22.21 19.09 -41.49
N TYR A 358 23.20 19.27 -40.62
CA TYR A 358 24.16 20.38 -40.69
C TYR A 358 25.60 19.87 -40.87
N ARG A 359 26.37 20.53 -41.74
CA ARG A 359 27.82 20.33 -41.87
C ARG A 359 28.54 21.53 -41.27
N GLY A 360 29.37 21.28 -40.26
CA GLY A 360 30.08 22.33 -39.55
C GLY A 360 31.24 22.91 -40.37
N LYS A 361 31.52 24.19 -40.15
CA LYS A 361 32.70 24.90 -40.64
C LYS A 361 33.35 25.69 -39.51
N VAL A 362 34.67 25.84 -39.55
CA VAL A 362 35.38 26.78 -38.66
C VAL A 362 36.51 27.47 -39.41
N THR A 363 36.68 28.77 -39.19
CA THR A 363 37.84 29.54 -39.66
C THR A 363 38.66 29.98 -38.45
N VAL A 364 39.96 29.70 -38.47
CA VAL A 364 40.90 29.96 -37.36
C VAL A 364 42.28 30.28 -37.94
N ASN A 365 42.95 31.31 -37.43
CA ASN A 365 44.21 31.84 -37.97
C ASN A 365 44.18 32.18 -39.48
N GLY A 366 43.00 32.38 -40.06
CA GLY A 366 42.79 32.59 -41.51
C GLY A 366 42.74 31.30 -42.35
N GLN A 367 42.89 30.12 -41.74
CA GLN A 367 42.62 28.82 -42.38
C GLN A 367 41.16 28.41 -42.13
N SER A 368 40.47 27.87 -43.13
CA SER A 368 39.08 27.41 -43.02
C SER A 368 38.98 25.89 -43.18
N PHE A 369 38.28 25.25 -42.24
CA PHE A 369 38.09 23.80 -42.15
C PHE A 369 36.60 23.45 -42.27
N ILE A 370 36.29 22.26 -42.79
CA ILE A 370 34.93 21.80 -43.07
C ILE A 370 34.75 20.37 -42.50
N GLY A 371 33.61 20.13 -41.85
CA GLY A 371 33.25 18.83 -41.27
C GLY A 371 33.09 17.73 -42.32
N ARG A 372 33.53 16.51 -41.97
CA ARG A 372 33.49 15.34 -42.86
C ARG A 372 32.10 14.70 -42.85
N LYS A 373 31.40 14.70 -41.71
CA LYS A 373 30.02 14.19 -41.57
C LYS A 373 28.97 15.31 -41.58
N VAL A 374 27.71 14.90 -41.72
CA VAL A 374 26.51 15.73 -41.48
C VAL A 374 25.89 15.25 -40.17
N PHE A 375 25.41 16.16 -39.34
CA PHE A 375 24.78 15.83 -38.05
C PHE A 375 23.39 16.44 -37.94
N ASN A 376 22.49 15.75 -37.25
CA ASN A 376 21.12 16.23 -37.01
C ASN A 376 21.07 17.55 -36.21
N ASP A 377 22.13 17.89 -35.47
CA ASP A 377 22.25 19.13 -34.72
C ASP A 377 23.54 19.92 -35.01
N LYS A 378 23.46 21.25 -34.92
CA LYS A 378 24.56 22.18 -35.20
C LYS A 378 25.73 22.08 -34.21
N LYS A 379 25.47 21.64 -32.97
CA LYS A 379 26.48 21.56 -31.91
C LYS A 379 27.42 20.39 -32.16
N ALA A 380 26.92 19.20 -32.49
CA ALA A 380 27.75 18.07 -32.92
C ALA A 380 28.58 18.41 -34.16
N ALA A 381 27.95 19.03 -35.17
CA ALA A 381 28.62 19.49 -36.38
C ALA A 381 29.78 20.48 -36.09
N HIS A 382 29.61 21.40 -35.15
CA HIS A 382 30.69 22.31 -34.72
C HIS A 382 31.78 21.62 -33.88
N GLN A 383 31.48 20.52 -33.18
CA GLN A 383 32.49 19.79 -32.40
C GLN A 383 33.37 18.92 -33.32
N GLU A 384 32.80 18.26 -34.34
CA GLU A 384 33.59 17.50 -35.32
C GLU A 384 34.58 18.43 -36.05
N VAL A 385 34.11 19.58 -36.56
CA VAL A 385 35.00 20.49 -37.29
C VAL A 385 36.01 21.19 -36.37
N ALA A 386 35.70 21.37 -35.08
CA ALA A 386 36.68 21.85 -34.09
C ALA A 386 37.80 20.82 -33.86
N TYR A 387 37.47 19.53 -33.76
CA TYR A 387 38.45 18.45 -33.67
C TYR A 387 39.34 18.40 -34.93
N ILE A 388 38.74 18.41 -36.13
CA ILE A 388 39.48 18.39 -37.41
C ILE A 388 40.44 19.59 -37.53
N ALA A 389 40.00 20.78 -37.13
CA ALA A 389 40.87 21.96 -37.12
C ALA A 389 42.01 21.85 -36.10
N LEU A 390 41.75 21.32 -34.90
CA LEU A 390 42.76 21.14 -33.86
C LEU A 390 43.83 20.09 -34.27
N GLU A 391 43.39 18.98 -34.87
CA GLU A 391 44.24 17.90 -35.39
C GLU A 391 45.17 18.43 -36.50
N LEU A 392 44.61 19.08 -37.51
CA LEU A 392 45.39 19.61 -38.65
C LEU A 392 46.32 20.77 -38.28
N LEU A 393 45.94 21.62 -37.31
CA LEU A 393 46.81 22.69 -36.81
C LEU A 393 48.00 22.17 -35.98
N LYS A 394 47.88 21.01 -35.32
CA LYS A 394 49.00 20.36 -34.63
C LYS A 394 49.94 19.64 -35.59
N LEU A 395 49.38 18.89 -36.55
CA LEU A 395 50.16 18.19 -37.58
C LEU A 395 50.98 19.16 -38.45
N GLN A 396 50.54 20.40 -38.64
CA GLN A 396 51.35 21.44 -39.29
C GLN A 396 52.58 21.83 -38.45
N GLU A 397 52.51 21.84 -37.12
CA GLU A 397 53.67 22.16 -36.26
C GLU A 397 54.67 21.00 -36.21
N GLU A 398 54.19 19.76 -36.08
CA GLU A 398 55.02 18.54 -36.08
C GLU A 398 55.80 18.34 -37.39
N SER A 399 55.41 19.01 -38.49
CA SER A 399 56.12 18.97 -39.77
C SER A 399 57.37 19.87 -39.86
N THR A 400 57.78 20.54 -38.76
CA THR A 400 58.75 21.65 -38.79
C THR A 400 60.06 21.45 -38.03
N ASP A 401 60.25 20.35 -37.28
CA ASP A 401 61.47 20.07 -36.51
C ASP A 401 62.01 18.64 -36.75
N GLU A 402 63.34 18.48 -36.74
CA GLU A 402 64.04 17.20 -37.02
C GLU A 402 64.38 16.37 -35.75
N PRO A 403 64.71 15.06 -35.88
CA PRO A 403 64.36 14.08 -34.85
C PRO A 403 65.49 13.62 -33.90
N SER A 404 65.09 13.08 -32.73
CA SER A 404 65.91 12.08 -32.00
C SER A 404 65.12 11.20 -31.02
N SER A 405 65.36 9.88 -31.10
CA SER A 405 65.18 8.85 -30.06
C SER A 405 63.80 8.61 -29.41
N SER A 406 63.13 7.55 -29.87
CA SER A 406 61.90 6.95 -29.35
C SER A 406 61.95 6.34 -27.93
N VAL A 407 60.83 6.45 -27.19
CA VAL A 407 60.18 5.34 -26.45
C VAL A 407 58.66 5.53 -26.56
N ILE A 408 57.89 4.45 -26.70
CA ILE A 408 56.40 4.50 -26.72
C ILE A 408 55.86 3.95 -25.39
N GLN A 409 54.96 4.69 -24.75
CA GLN A 409 53.96 4.19 -23.79
C GLN A 409 52.59 4.77 -24.15
N PRO A 410 51.48 4.04 -23.90
CA PRO A 410 50.14 4.48 -24.27
C PRO A 410 49.60 5.61 -23.36
N ASP A 411 48.73 6.45 -23.92
CA ASP A 411 48.33 7.73 -23.34
C ASP A 411 47.58 7.64 -22.00
N ALA A 412 48.15 8.25 -20.96
CA ALA A 412 47.44 8.59 -19.73
C ALA A 412 46.65 9.90 -19.92
N SER A 413 45.46 9.83 -20.53
CA SER A 413 44.59 11.01 -20.70
C SER A 413 44.04 11.50 -19.35
N SER A 414 44.54 12.63 -18.87
CA SER A 414 44.28 13.15 -17.52
C SER A 414 42.81 13.55 -17.28
N SER A 415 42.34 13.21 -16.09
CA SER A 415 41.18 13.74 -15.37
C SER A 415 40.67 15.13 -15.77
N SER A 416 39.36 15.26 -16.01
CA SER A 416 38.63 16.52 -15.80
C SER A 416 37.70 16.37 -14.59
N SER A 417 38.03 17.01 -13.46
CA SER A 417 37.25 16.90 -12.22
C SER A 417 35.83 17.47 -12.37
N SER A 418 34.80 16.64 -12.16
CA SER A 418 33.40 17.06 -12.12
C SER A 418 32.60 16.09 -11.25
N GLY A 419 32.81 16.20 -9.93
CA GLY A 419 32.53 15.15 -8.96
C GLY A 419 33.72 14.20 -8.85
N ILE A 420 34.27 14.03 -7.64
CA ILE A 420 35.34 13.05 -7.40
C ILE A 420 34.68 11.68 -7.22
N PRO A 421 35.05 10.66 -8.01
CA PRO A 421 34.65 9.29 -7.71
C PRO A 421 35.43 8.81 -6.48
N PHE A 422 34.70 8.42 -5.44
CA PHE A 422 35.21 7.55 -4.41
C PHE A 422 35.19 6.13 -4.96
N PHE A 423 36.30 5.41 -4.86
CA PHE A 423 36.34 3.97 -5.08
C PHE A 423 36.30 3.26 -3.74
N GLY A 424 35.41 2.28 -3.61
CA GLY A 424 35.24 1.50 -2.39
C GLY A 424 36.17 0.31 -2.38
N LYS A 425 36.82 0.06 -1.24
CA LYS A 425 37.55 -1.16 -0.94
C LYS A 425 36.96 -1.76 0.33
N VAL A 426 36.72 -3.06 0.32
CA VAL A 426 36.37 -3.82 1.53
C VAL A 426 37.38 -4.93 1.77
N THR A 427 37.89 -4.98 2.99
CA THR A 427 38.83 -5.99 3.45
C THR A 427 38.09 -6.94 4.39
N VAL A 428 38.03 -8.22 4.01
CA VAL A 428 37.41 -9.30 4.78
C VAL A 428 38.52 -10.19 5.33
N ASP A 429 38.55 -10.40 6.65
CA ASP A 429 39.47 -11.35 7.28
C ASP A 429 38.78 -12.71 7.41
N LEU A 430 39.23 -13.68 6.62
CA LEU A 430 38.69 -15.03 6.60
C LEU A 430 39.50 -15.96 7.52
N ASP A 431 38.76 -16.87 8.17
CA ASP A 431 39.30 -18.06 8.83
C ASP A 431 38.28 -19.19 8.59
N ARG A 432 38.41 -19.88 7.46
CA ARG A 432 37.46 -20.89 6.97
C ARG A 432 38.20 -22.07 6.35
N GLU A 433 37.72 -23.29 6.57
CA GLU A 433 38.18 -24.48 5.84
C GLU A 433 37.14 -24.99 4.85
N VAL A 434 37.62 -25.41 3.68
CA VAL A 434 36.92 -26.26 2.70
C VAL A 434 37.55 -27.65 2.77
N VAL A 435 36.75 -28.71 2.69
CA VAL A 435 37.19 -30.09 2.92
C VAL A 435 36.72 -30.97 1.76
N SER A 436 37.57 -31.87 1.27
CA SER A 436 37.18 -32.86 0.27
C SER A 436 36.30 -33.97 0.87
N ASP A 437 35.58 -34.68 0.01
CA ASP A 437 35.17 -36.04 0.31
C ASP A 437 36.38 -36.97 0.54
N ARG A 438 36.13 -38.18 1.04
CA ARG A 438 37.16 -39.22 1.18
C ARG A 438 37.46 -39.83 -0.19
N CYS A 439 38.63 -39.51 -0.73
CA CYS A 439 39.10 -40.00 -2.03
C CYS A 439 39.97 -41.26 -1.92
N SER A 440 40.56 -41.72 -3.02
CA SER A 440 41.44 -42.90 -3.11
C SER A 440 42.93 -42.54 -2.99
N SER A 441 43.30 -41.29 -3.28
CA SER A 441 44.68 -40.76 -3.24
C SER A 441 44.71 -39.35 -2.65
N LYS A 442 45.91 -38.84 -2.32
CA LYS A 442 46.05 -37.45 -1.82
C LYS A 442 45.83 -36.44 -2.95
N GLU A 443 46.28 -36.77 -4.16
CA GLU A 443 46.16 -35.96 -5.37
C GLU A 443 44.70 -35.76 -5.77
N GLU A 444 43.91 -36.84 -5.73
CA GLU A 444 42.45 -36.82 -5.95
C GLU A 444 41.73 -36.04 -4.84
N ALA A 445 42.11 -36.22 -3.58
CA ALA A 445 41.55 -35.46 -2.45
C ALA A 445 41.82 -33.96 -2.58
N THR A 446 43.03 -33.57 -2.98
CA THR A 446 43.39 -32.18 -3.26
C THR A 446 42.55 -31.61 -4.39
N GLU A 447 42.47 -32.30 -5.53
CA GLU A 447 41.69 -31.81 -6.67
C GLU A 447 40.19 -31.72 -6.36
N ALA A 448 39.64 -32.65 -5.57
CA ALA A 448 38.28 -32.57 -5.05
C ALA A 448 38.07 -31.37 -4.12
N ALA A 449 38.99 -31.08 -3.19
CA ALA A 449 38.90 -29.89 -2.34
C ALA A 449 38.98 -28.60 -3.16
N TYR A 450 39.88 -28.53 -4.15
CA TYR A 450 39.97 -27.38 -5.06
C TYR A 450 38.75 -27.24 -5.96
N LYS A 451 38.08 -28.34 -6.33
CA LYS A 451 36.79 -28.29 -7.03
C LYS A 451 35.70 -27.64 -6.17
N VAL A 452 35.55 -28.04 -4.91
CA VAL A 452 34.57 -27.41 -3.98
C VAL A 452 34.89 -25.93 -3.76
N LEU A 453 36.18 -25.56 -3.69
CA LEU A 453 36.62 -24.18 -3.60
C LEU A 453 36.32 -23.38 -4.89
N TRP A 454 36.55 -23.99 -6.06
CA TRP A 454 36.25 -23.44 -7.39
C TRP A 454 34.74 -23.18 -7.58
N GLU A 455 33.89 -24.12 -7.17
CA GLU A 455 32.43 -23.95 -7.14
C GLU A 455 32.02 -22.81 -6.19
N SER A 456 32.64 -22.75 -5.00
CA SER A 456 32.33 -21.75 -3.96
C SER A 456 32.63 -20.30 -4.37
N PHE A 457 33.67 -20.09 -5.18
CA PHE A 457 34.06 -18.78 -5.75
C PHE A 457 33.46 -18.53 -7.15
N ARG A 458 32.70 -19.47 -7.71
CA ARG A 458 32.06 -19.40 -9.04
C ARG A 458 33.05 -19.07 -10.18
N ILE A 459 34.23 -19.66 -10.13
CA ILE A 459 35.30 -19.43 -11.12
C ILE A 459 34.90 -20.10 -12.45
N SER A 460 35.41 -19.61 -13.58
CA SER A 460 35.19 -20.21 -14.90
C SER A 460 35.70 -21.67 -14.98
N ALA A 461 35.01 -22.53 -15.73
CA ALA A 461 35.38 -23.94 -15.87
C ALA A 461 36.80 -24.11 -16.45
N PRO A 462 37.59 -25.09 -15.97
CA PRO A 462 38.89 -25.42 -16.56
C PRO A 462 38.75 -25.79 -18.04
N VAL A 463 39.69 -25.33 -18.88
CA VAL A 463 39.79 -25.81 -20.26
C VAL A 463 40.51 -27.16 -20.30
N GLU A 464 40.38 -27.88 -21.43
CA GLU A 464 40.94 -29.23 -21.59
C GLU A 464 42.45 -29.26 -21.31
N GLY A 465 42.86 -30.02 -20.28
CA GLY A 465 44.23 -30.10 -19.78
C GLY A 465 44.54 -29.28 -18.51
N GLN A 466 43.63 -28.43 -18.04
CA GLN A 466 43.75 -27.71 -16.76
C GLN A 466 43.10 -28.48 -15.59
N THR A 467 43.64 -28.29 -14.39
CA THR A 467 43.08 -28.79 -13.11
C THR A 467 42.32 -27.69 -12.37
N TYR A 468 41.32 -28.05 -11.57
CA TYR A 468 40.64 -27.14 -10.65
C TYR A 468 41.63 -26.44 -9.72
N LYS A 469 42.67 -27.15 -9.24
CA LYS A 469 43.79 -26.55 -8.49
C LYS A 469 44.51 -25.46 -9.30
N SER A 470 44.86 -25.70 -10.57
CA SER A 470 45.56 -24.71 -11.39
C SER A 470 44.74 -23.44 -11.62
N VAL A 471 43.47 -23.57 -12.02
CA VAL A 471 42.56 -22.46 -12.31
C VAL A 471 42.25 -21.65 -11.06
N THR A 472 42.02 -22.32 -9.92
CA THR A 472 41.78 -21.63 -8.65
C THR A 472 43.01 -20.85 -8.19
N MET A 473 44.22 -21.43 -8.33
CA MET A 473 45.45 -20.73 -7.96
C MET A 473 45.75 -19.55 -8.89
N GLU A 474 45.45 -19.65 -10.19
CA GLU A 474 45.54 -18.53 -11.15
C GLU A 474 44.57 -17.39 -10.77
N TYR A 475 43.32 -17.72 -10.45
CA TYR A 475 42.32 -16.75 -9.99
C TYR A 475 42.73 -16.07 -8.67
N PHE A 476 43.24 -16.83 -7.69
CA PHE A 476 43.72 -16.28 -6.42
C PHE A 476 44.93 -15.36 -6.62
N ASN A 477 45.90 -15.74 -7.46
CA ASN A 477 47.03 -14.87 -7.82
C ASN A 477 46.54 -13.57 -8.48
N THR A 478 45.62 -13.67 -9.45
CA THR A 478 45.11 -12.53 -10.24
C THR A 478 44.35 -11.52 -9.39
N ASN A 479 43.64 -11.97 -8.34
CA ASN A 479 42.92 -11.08 -7.42
C ASN A 479 43.77 -10.69 -6.18
N GLY A 480 45.03 -11.11 -6.08
CA GLY A 480 45.90 -10.81 -4.94
C GLY A 480 45.46 -11.47 -3.62
N PHE A 481 44.75 -12.59 -3.68
CA PHE A 481 44.20 -13.27 -2.50
C PHE A 481 45.22 -14.16 -1.77
N PRO A 482 45.11 -14.32 -0.43
CA PRO A 482 45.87 -15.32 0.32
C PRO A 482 45.67 -16.73 -0.25
N LYS A 483 46.78 -17.39 -0.61
CA LYS A 483 46.75 -18.75 -1.18
C LYS A 483 46.17 -19.74 -0.16
N PRO A 484 45.28 -20.66 -0.56
CA PRO A 484 44.76 -21.69 0.33
C PRO A 484 45.90 -22.54 0.90
N LEU A 485 45.87 -22.79 2.21
CA LEU A 485 46.81 -23.70 2.86
C LEU A 485 46.26 -25.12 2.78
N GLU A 486 46.98 -25.99 2.06
CA GLU A 486 46.72 -27.43 1.97
C GLU A 486 47.17 -28.13 3.26
N ASP A 487 46.22 -28.79 3.92
CA ASP A 487 46.41 -29.56 5.14
C ASP A 487 45.83 -30.97 4.94
N PHE A 488 46.55 -31.99 5.41
CA PHE A 488 46.21 -33.40 5.22
C PHE A 488 46.29 -34.12 6.56
N ASP A 489 45.22 -34.80 6.94
CA ASP A 489 45.25 -35.72 8.09
C ASP A 489 46.06 -36.96 7.72
N ASP A 490 47.08 -37.29 8.53
CA ASP A 490 48.04 -38.37 8.27
C ASP A 490 47.39 -39.75 8.09
N ASN A 491 46.16 -39.95 8.59
CA ASN A 491 45.42 -41.21 8.48
C ASN A 491 44.22 -41.18 7.52
N THR A 492 43.94 -40.08 6.79
CA THR A 492 42.82 -40.04 5.85
C THR A 492 43.15 -39.43 4.48
N THR A 493 42.50 -39.97 3.44
CA THR A 493 42.51 -39.46 2.07
C THR A 493 41.56 -38.27 1.91
N ILE A 494 41.73 -37.28 2.79
CA ILE A 494 40.94 -36.05 2.85
C ILE A 494 41.91 -34.87 2.81
N CYS A 495 41.65 -33.91 1.92
CA CYS A 495 42.40 -32.66 1.85
C CYS A 495 41.55 -31.53 2.44
N LYS A 496 42.16 -30.70 3.27
CA LYS A 496 41.59 -29.46 3.80
C LYS A 496 42.29 -28.27 3.18
N LEU A 497 41.52 -27.32 2.67
CA LEU A 497 41.99 -26.03 2.16
C LEU A 497 41.57 -24.94 3.15
N LYS A 498 42.54 -24.39 3.87
CA LYS A 498 42.32 -23.30 4.84
C LYS A 498 42.49 -21.95 4.16
N LEU A 499 41.40 -21.18 4.12
CA LEU A 499 41.33 -19.79 3.66
C LEU A 499 41.53 -18.88 4.88
N VAL A 500 42.76 -18.40 5.05
CA VAL A 500 43.16 -17.61 6.22
C VAL A 500 43.76 -16.28 5.80
N GLY A 501 43.28 -15.18 6.38
CA GLY A 501 43.83 -13.83 6.24
C GLY A 501 42.94 -12.88 5.44
N LEU A 502 43.55 -11.78 4.98
CA LEU A 502 42.86 -10.60 4.42
C LEU A 502 42.58 -10.71 2.92
N PHE A 503 41.31 -10.76 2.55
CA PHE A 503 40.82 -10.73 1.16
C PHE A 503 40.30 -9.31 0.86
N ASN A 504 40.79 -8.69 -0.23
CA ASN A 504 40.48 -7.31 -0.60
C ASN A 504 39.58 -7.29 -1.84
N PHE A 505 38.41 -6.67 -1.76
CA PHE A 505 37.48 -6.52 -2.87
C PHE A 505 37.26 -5.05 -3.19
N TYR A 506 37.21 -4.73 -4.48
CA TYR A 506 37.20 -3.36 -4.99
C TYR A 506 35.94 -3.10 -5.83
N ASP A 507 35.34 -1.93 -5.60
CA ASP A 507 34.37 -1.31 -6.49
C ASP A 507 35.04 -0.95 -7.83
N LYS A 508 34.46 -1.39 -8.94
CA LYS A 508 34.98 -1.16 -10.30
C LYS A 508 34.37 0.07 -10.97
N ASP A 509 33.16 0.44 -10.56
CA ASP A 509 32.34 1.47 -11.21
C ASP A 509 32.55 2.84 -10.54
N GLY A 510 32.84 2.82 -9.24
CA GLY A 510 33.06 4.01 -8.42
C GLY A 510 31.77 4.76 -8.11
N SER A 511 31.84 5.75 -7.21
CA SER A 511 30.68 6.57 -6.90
C SER A 511 31.01 7.99 -6.48
N THR A 512 30.19 8.95 -6.89
CA THR A 512 30.23 10.35 -6.40
C THR A 512 29.86 10.48 -4.90
N LYS A 513 29.55 9.38 -4.21
CA LYS A 513 29.24 9.34 -2.77
C LYS A 513 29.99 8.19 -2.11
N LYS A 514 30.90 8.50 -1.17
CA LYS A 514 31.65 7.54 -0.34
C LYS A 514 30.82 6.33 0.12
N LYS A 515 29.63 6.57 0.71
CA LYS A 515 28.73 5.50 1.20
C LYS A 515 28.29 4.52 0.11
N TYR A 516 28.09 4.98 -1.13
CA TYR A 516 27.68 4.11 -2.24
C TYR A 516 28.85 3.25 -2.74
N ALA A 517 30.06 3.83 -2.83
CA ALA A 517 31.26 3.07 -3.19
C ALA A 517 31.53 1.94 -2.19
N GLU A 518 31.37 2.20 -0.89
CA GLU A 518 31.45 1.18 0.17
C GLU A 518 30.36 0.09 0.05
N GLN A 519 29.17 0.42 -0.47
CA GLN A 519 28.10 -0.56 -0.74
C GLN A 519 28.43 -1.43 -1.97
N GLN A 520 28.99 -0.87 -3.05
CA GLN A 520 29.41 -1.65 -4.21
C GLN A 520 30.57 -2.58 -3.88
N ALA A 521 31.57 -2.12 -3.11
CA ALA A 521 32.63 -3.00 -2.62
C ALA A 521 32.08 -4.18 -1.80
N ALA A 522 31.09 -3.94 -0.93
CA ALA A 522 30.39 -5.00 -0.21
C ALA A 522 29.59 -5.94 -1.13
N LYS A 523 28.97 -5.43 -2.20
CA LYS A 523 28.28 -6.25 -3.22
C LYS A 523 29.25 -7.21 -3.90
N VAL A 524 30.41 -6.71 -4.36
CA VAL A 524 31.46 -7.52 -4.99
C VAL A 524 31.97 -8.61 -4.02
N ALA A 525 32.25 -8.25 -2.77
CA ALA A 525 32.67 -9.22 -1.75
C ALA A 525 31.61 -10.31 -1.50
N LEU A 526 30.33 -9.95 -1.36
CA LEU A 526 29.22 -10.91 -1.20
C LEU A 526 29.04 -11.83 -2.41
N GLN A 527 29.23 -11.33 -3.64
CA GLN A 527 29.15 -12.15 -4.84
C GLN A 527 30.27 -13.20 -4.86
N HIS A 528 31.52 -12.75 -4.70
CA HIS A 528 32.72 -13.61 -4.75
C HIS A 528 32.79 -14.60 -3.58
N LEU A 529 32.35 -14.22 -2.38
CA LEU A 529 32.37 -15.07 -1.19
C LEU A 529 31.06 -15.84 -0.95
N SER A 530 30.11 -15.80 -1.89
CA SER A 530 28.75 -16.34 -1.66
C SER A 530 28.72 -17.81 -1.23
N GLY A 531 29.56 -18.67 -1.81
CA GLY A 531 29.70 -20.08 -1.38
C GLY A 531 30.42 -20.25 -0.04
N ILE A 532 31.47 -19.47 0.24
CA ILE A 532 32.29 -19.58 1.46
C ILE A 532 31.53 -19.12 2.72
N LEU A 533 30.64 -18.14 2.56
CA LEU A 533 29.82 -17.54 3.61
C LEU A 533 28.39 -18.13 3.68
N ASN A 534 28.07 -19.16 2.89
CA ASN A 534 26.73 -19.76 2.77
C ASN A 534 25.63 -18.70 2.54
N CYS A 535 25.89 -17.73 1.66
CA CYS A 535 24.94 -16.66 1.34
C CYS A 535 23.95 -17.11 0.26
N ALA A 536 22.68 -16.76 0.45
CA ALA A 536 21.69 -16.81 -0.62
C ALA A 536 22.09 -15.88 -1.79
N PRO A 537 21.59 -16.11 -3.02
CA PRO A 537 21.75 -15.17 -4.12
C PRO A 537 21.29 -13.76 -3.71
N ILE A 538 22.12 -12.77 -4.00
CA ILE A 538 21.82 -11.37 -3.70
C ILE A 538 20.67 -10.92 -4.61
N SER A 539 19.60 -10.37 -4.03
CA SER A 539 18.51 -9.77 -4.82
C SER A 539 18.98 -8.51 -5.53
N ASP A 540 18.53 -8.28 -6.77
CA ASP A 540 18.76 -7.02 -7.48
C ASP A 540 18.04 -5.83 -6.83
N THR A 541 17.10 -6.08 -5.91
CA THR A 541 16.45 -5.05 -5.07
C THR A 541 17.25 -4.66 -3.82
N GLU A 542 18.29 -5.41 -3.43
CA GLU A 542 19.08 -5.14 -2.22
C GLU A 542 19.90 -3.85 -2.37
N GLN A 543 19.99 -3.04 -1.30
CA GLN A 543 20.70 -1.75 -1.28
C GLN A 543 21.65 -1.59 -0.07
N ASN A 544 21.69 -2.58 0.82
CA ASN A 544 22.43 -2.57 2.07
C ASN A 544 23.43 -3.75 2.19
N PHE A 545 24.13 -4.04 1.10
CA PHE A 545 25.21 -5.03 1.02
C PHE A 545 26.22 -4.95 2.19
N LYS A 546 26.56 -3.74 2.69
CA LYS A 546 27.41 -3.56 3.88
C LYS A 546 26.82 -4.19 5.13
N GLY A 547 25.50 -4.08 5.33
CA GLY A 547 24.78 -4.69 6.44
C GLY A 547 24.76 -6.20 6.32
N VAL A 548 24.39 -6.72 5.14
CA VAL A 548 24.35 -8.15 4.85
C VAL A 548 25.73 -8.80 5.03
N LEU A 549 26.80 -8.21 4.48
CA LEU A 549 28.17 -8.71 4.64
C LEU A 549 28.62 -8.70 6.11
N LYS A 550 28.28 -7.65 6.86
CA LYS A 550 28.56 -7.55 8.29
C LYS A 550 27.87 -8.66 9.08
N GLU A 551 26.57 -8.82 8.89
CA GLU A 551 25.75 -9.82 9.57
C GLU A 551 26.24 -11.24 9.27
N ARG A 552 26.57 -11.55 8.02
CA ARG A 552 27.07 -12.88 7.62
C ARG A 552 28.43 -13.20 8.23
N LEU A 553 29.32 -12.21 8.36
CA LEU A 553 30.61 -12.39 9.03
C LEU A 553 30.43 -12.56 10.55
N GLU A 554 29.59 -11.75 11.20
CA GLU A 554 29.30 -11.88 12.64
C GLU A 554 28.58 -13.20 12.98
N MET A 555 27.66 -13.67 12.12
CA MET A 555 26.98 -14.97 12.24
C MET A 555 27.96 -16.16 12.18
N LEU A 556 29.06 -16.02 11.44
CA LEU A 556 30.11 -17.02 11.31
C LEU A 556 31.26 -16.83 12.33
N GLY A 557 31.14 -15.87 13.25
CA GLY A 557 32.19 -15.55 14.23
C GLY A 557 33.43 -14.86 13.66
N LEU A 558 33.38 -14.44 12.39
CA LEU A 558 34.47 -13.76 11.69
C LEU A 558 34.54 -12.28 12.07
N LYS A 559 35.68 -11.64 11.77
CA LYS A 559 35.88 -10.23 12.11
C LYS A 559 35.04 -9.32 11.21
N ASN A 560 34.62 -8.19 11.77
CA ASN A 560 33.85 -7.18 11.05
C ASN A 560 34.65 -6.64 9.84
N PRO A 561 34.00 -6.49 8.66
CA PRO A 561 34.68 -6.07 7.44
C PRO A 561 35.14 -4.62 7.52
N ILE A 562 36.39 -4.36 7.12
CA ILE A 562 37.00 -3.04 7.13
C ILE A 562 36.72 -2.35 5.78
N TYR A 563 36.28 -1.10 5.81
CA TYR A 563 36.00 -0.32 4.61
C TYR A 563 36.97 0.84 4.46
N GLU A 564 37.67 0.84 3.34
CA GLU A 564 38.54 1.92 2.89
C GLU A 564 37.89 2.57 1.66
N THR A 565 38.13 3.86 1.45
CA THR A 565 37.68 4.54 0.23
C THR A 565 38.73 5.51 -0.25
N GLU A 566 39.17 5.35 -1.48
CA GLU A 566 40.18 6.20 -2.07
C GLU A 566 39.47 7.36 -2.80
N GLU A 567 39.91 8.58 -2.51
CA GLU A 567 39.38 9.83 -3.08
C GLU A 567 40.44 10.38 -4.03
N TYR A 568 40.19 10.32 -5.34
CA TYR A 568 41.21 10.67 -6.33
C TYR A 568 41.39 12.20 -6.45
N LYS A 569 42.29 12.75 -5.64
CA LYS A 569 42.74 14.14 -5.70
C LYS A 569 44.09 14.24 -6.40
N ALA A 570 44.17 15.11 -7.41
CA ALA A 570 45.45 15.66 -7.83
C ALA A 570 45.88 16.70 -6.79
N GLU A 571 47.03 16.49 -6.15
CA GLU A 571 47.57 17.43 -5.16
C GLU A 571 48.14 18.68 -5.84
N ALA A 572 47.93 19.84 -5.23
CA ALA A 572 48.47 21.13 -5.67
C ALA A 572 48.99 21.89 -4.45
N SER A 573 50.23 22.39 -4.54
CA SER A 573 50.98 22.91 -3.39
C SER A 573 50.99 24.44 -3.30
N GLU A 574 50.51 24.91 -2.15
CA GLU A 574 50.83 26.18 -1.46
C GLU A 574 50.20 27.52 -1.91
N GLU A 575 49.88 28.30 -0.87
CA GLU A 575 49.25 29.63 -0.83
C GLU A 575 50.30 30.77 -0.99
N PRO A 576 50.05 32.06 -0.62
CA PRO A 576 48.80 32.84 -0.42
C PRO A 576 48.81 34.21 -1.18
N VAL A 577 47.85 35.11 -0.89
CA VAL A 577 48.03 36.54 -0.49
C VAL A 577 46.85 37.49 -0.87
N THR A 578 46.10 37.89 0.17
CA THR A 578 45.34 39.13 0.48
C THR A 578 44.84 40.18 -0.56
N SER A 579 43.71 40.82 -0.18
CA SER A 579 43.25 42.21 -0.51
C SER A 579 42.60 42.45 -1.90
N GLY A 580 41.61 43.36 -2.08
CA GLY A 580 40.83 44.19 -1.14
C GLY A 580 40.12 45.40 -1.83
N ILE A 581 39.09 46.01 -1.20
CA ILE A 581 38.43 47.31 -1.56
C ILE A 581 37.61 47.27 -2.91
N SER A 582 36.31 47.61 -3.09
CA SER A 582 35.29 48.53 -2.51
C SER A 582 35.12 49.89 -3.21
N THR A 583 34.00 50.13 -3.95
CA THR A 583 33.02 51.25 -3.73
C THR A 583 31.92 51.46 -4.82
N LYS A 584 30.67 51.72 -4.35
CA LYS A 584 29.63 52.70 -4.81
C LYS A 584 29.03 52.75 -6.25
N LEU A 585 27.71 52.44 -6.36
CA LEU A 585 26.52 53.35 -6.59
C LEU A 585 26.52 54.40 -7.75
N PRO A 586 25.35 54.91 -8.28
CA PRO A 586 23.99 54.92 -7.69
C PRO A 586 22.72 54.68 -8.59
N ASN A 587 21.60 54.41 -7.92
CA ASN A 587 20.15 54.73 -8.14
C ASN A 587 19.51 54.94 -9.53
N LEU A 588 18.40 54.21 -9.77
CA LEU A 588 17.06 54.74 -10.11
C LEU A 588 15.94 53.67 -9.96
N SER A 589 14.65 54.06 -10.04
CA SER A 589 13.77 54.20 -8.85
C SER A 589 12.41 54.87 -9.20
N ILE A 590 11.23 54.24 -8.98
CA ILE A 590 9.88 54.87 -8.87
C ILE A 590 8.75 53.84 -8.51
N ASN A 591 7.61 54.34 -7.99
CA ASN A 591 6.44 53.61 -7.41
C ASN A 591 5.13 53.81 -8.28
N GLN A 592 3.87 53.45 -7.93
CA GLN A 592 3.26 52.84 -6.72
C GLN A 592 2.01 51.92 -6.98
N GLU A 593 0.78 52.29 -6.58
CA GLU A 593 -0.36 51.39 -6.30
C GLU A 593 -1.75 51.87 -6.85
N ALA A 594 -2.57 50.90 -7.29
CA ALA A 594 -4.03 50.70 -7.05
C ALA A 594 -5.19 51.65 -7.55
N VAL A 595 -6.32 50.98 -7.87
CA VAL A 595 -7.77 51.38 -7.95
C VAL A 595 -8.27 52.42 -9.02
N LYS A 596 -9.26 52.06 -9.87
CA LYS A 596 -10.74 52.38 -9.73
C LYS A 596 -11.61 52.33 -11.04
N GLU A 597 -12.67 51.51 -10.99
CA GLU A 597 -14.05 51.56 -11.56
C GLU A 597 -14.51 52.21 -12.93
N HIS A 598 -15.48 51.49 -13.57
CA HIS A 598 -16.78 51.94 -14.15
C HIS A 598 -16.96 52.45 -15.61
N LEU A 599 -18.22 52.90 -15.88
CA LEU A 599 -19.04 52.91 -17.13
C LEU A 599 -19.63 51.51 -17.47
N ASP A 600 -20.71 51.27 -18.22
CA ASP A 600 -22.00 51.95 -18.58
C ASP A 600 -22.86 50.91 -19.40
N LEU A 601 -24.16 50.95 -19.75
CA LEU A 601 -25.46 51.63 -19.41
C LEU A 601 -26.57 50.86 -20.21
N LYS A 602 -27.88 50.79 -19.89
CA LYS A 602 -28.69 51.06 -18.67
C LYS A 602 -29.73 49.91 -18.47
N SER A 603 -31.07 49.98 -18.33
CA SER A 603 -32.16 50.99 -18.33
C SER A 603 -33.35 50.50 -17.45
N GLU A 604 -34.33 51.35 -17.11
CA GLU A 604 -35.38 51.09 -16.09
C GLU A 604 -36.79 51.55 -16.52
N SER A 605 -37.84 51.19 -15.74
CA SER A 605 -39.02 52.05 -15.53
C SER A 605 -39.84 51.68 -14.28
N ILE A 606 -40.34 52.66 -13.52
CA ILE A 606 -41.23 52.51 -12.33
C ILE A 606 -42.31 53.61 -12.34
N SER A 607 -43.57 53.27 -12.03
CA SER A 607 -44.63 54.09 -11.36
C SER A 607 -45.92 53.25 -11.24
N THR A 608 -46.75 53.16 -10.18
CA THR A 608 -47.07 53.91 -8.94
C THR A 608 -48.40 54.69 -9.00
N SER A 609 -49.45 54.23 -8.27
CA SER A 609 -50.26 55.02 -7.29
C SER A 609 -51.61 54.36 -6.85
N ALA A 610 -51.86 54.32 -5.53
CA ALA A 610 -53.10 54.60 -4.72
C ALA A 610 -54.56 54.33 -5.26
N GLN A 611 -55.61 53.99 -4.48
CA GLN A 611 -55.84 53.85 -3.00
C GLN A 611 -57.13 52.98 -2.65
N PRO A 612 -57.72 52.91 -1.42
CA PRO A 612 -58.49 51.75 -0.88
C PRO A 612 -60.03 52.11 -0.68
N PRO A 613 -60.87 51.65 0.30
CA PRO A 613 -60.73 50.70 1.43
C PRO A 613 -61.95 49.80 1.85
N SER A 614 -61.71 48.97 2.90
CA SER A 614 -62.65 48.52 3.96
C SER A 614 -63.70 47.42 3.71
N GLY A 615 -63.92 46.55 4.73
CA GLY A 615 -65.05 45.61 4.84
C GLY A 615 -64.80 44.39 5.76
N GLN A 616 -65.80 43.93 6.53
CA GLN A 616 -65.75 42.72 7.39
C GLN A 616 -67.03 41.86 7.21
N GLU A 617 -66.85 40.53 7.16
CA GLU A 617 -67.88 39.47 7.46
C GLU A 617 -69.18 39.46 6.61
N PRO A 618 -70.10 38.44 6.72
CA PRO A 618 -70.07 37.18 7.50
C PRO A 618 -70.39 35.87 6.72
N VAL A 619 -70.10 34.73 7.38
CA VAL A 619 -70.88 33.46 7.50
C VAL A 619 -71.72 32.92 6.30
N HIS A 620 -71.44 31.67 5.88
CA HIS A 620 -72.47 30.61 5.91
C HIS A 620 -71.93 29.16 5.89
N VAL A 621 -72.63 28.30 6.64
CA VAL A 621 -72.59 26.81 6.67
C VAL A 621 -74.06 26.37 6.60
N PRO A 622 -74.48 25.39 5.75
CA PRO A 622 -74.60 24.00 6.23
C PRO A 622 -74.47 22.83 5.22
N VAL A 623 -73.99 21.70 5.78
CA VAL A 623 -74.31 20.26 5.55
C VAL A 623 -75.77 20.04 5.09
N PRO A 624 -76.15 19.04 4.22
CA PRO A 624 -75.72 17.61 4.15
C PRO A 624 -75.19 17.17 2.76
N VAL A 625 -74.82 15.91 2.43
CA VAL A 625 -75.47 14.58 2.65
C VAL A 625 -74.45 13.41 2.73
N GLN A 626 -74.82 12.37 3.46
CA GLN A 626 -74.25 11.00 3.52
C GLN A 626 -75.42 10.00 3.32
N PRO A 627 -75.19 8.68 3.08
CA PRO A 627 -73.95 7.98 2.74
C PRO A 627 -74.10 7.07 1.49
N ASP A 628 -73.07 6.28 1.14
CA ASP A 628 -73.31 4.86 0.81
C ASP A 628 -72.06 3.96 1.06
N SER A 629 -72.24 2.65 0.91
CA SER A 629 -71.61 1.58 1.71
C SER A 629 -70.30 0.97 1.13
N PRO A 630 -69.51 0.19 1.90
CA PRO A 630 -68.07 0.05 1.67
C PRO A 630 -67.62 -1.24 0.92
N ALA A 631 -66.60 -1.09 0.08
CA ALA A 631 -65.88 -2.20 -0.55
C ALA A 631 -64.67 -2.67 0.29
N SER A 632 -64.88 -3.70 1.12
CA SER A 632 -63.90 -4.61 1.74
C SER A 632 -62.41 -4.20 1.72
N GLN A 633 -61.98 -3.36 2.67
CA GLN A 633 -60.57 -3.28 3.02
C GLN A 633 -60.16 -4.61 3.69
N ARG A 634 -59.34 -5.42 3.00
CA ARG A 634 -58.56 -6.47 3.67
C ARG A 634 -57.69 -5.79 4.73
N LYS A 635 -58.00 -6.02 6.02
CA LYS A 635 -57.09 -5.68 7.12
C LYS A 635 -55.74 -6.33 6.82
N LYS A 636 -54.70 -5.54 6.57
CA LYS A 636 -53.32 -6.05 6.57
C LYS A 636 -53.08 -6.67 7.95
N SER A 637 -52.66 -7.92 8.00
CA SER A 637 -52.25 -8.59 9.23
C SER A 637 -51.17 -7.76 9.91
N LYS A 638 -51.32 -7.49 11.22
CA LYS A 638 -50.25 -6.90 12.01
C LYS A 638 -49.15 -7.95 12.13
N ILE A 639 -48.02 -7.71 11.46
CA ILE A 639 -46.83 -8.54 11.61
C ILE A 639 -46.16 -8.10 12.91
N ASP A 640 -46.48 -8.78 14.01
CA ASP A 640 -45.82 -8.56 15.30
C ASP A 640 -44.36 -9.04 15.24
N CYS A 641 -43.45 -8.19 15.70
CA CYS A 641 -42.02 -8.45 15.73
C CYS A 641 -41.49 -8.00 17.10
N PRO A 642 -41.62 -8.86 18.13
CA PRO A 642 -41.28 -8.49 19.51
C PRO A 642 -39.81 -8.07 19.67
N GLU A 643 -38.92 -8.52 18.79
CA GLU A 643 -37.50 -8.17 18.78
C GLU A 643 -37.26 -6.71 18.32
N ILE A 644 -38.09 -6.20 17.41
CA ILE A 644 -38.09 -4.79 17.02
C ILE A 644 -38.77 -3.95 18.10
N ASP A 645 -39.88 -4.41 18.69
CA ASP A 645 -40.53 -3.72 19.81
C ASP A 645 -39.58 -3.62 21.03
N GLU A 646 -38.79 -4.65 21.33
CA GLU A 646 -37.73 -4.61 22.36
C GLU A 646 -36.65 -3.59 21.98
N LEU A 647 -36.14 -3.61 20.73
CA LEU A 647 -35.11 -2.68 20.26
C LEU A 647 -35.57 -1.21 20.36
N VAL A 648 -36.82 -0.93 19.96
CA VAL A 648 -37.49 0.37 20.07
C VAL A 648 -37.60 0.81 21.53
N ASN A 649 -37.92 -0.12 22.45
CA ASN A 649 -37.93 0.14 23.89
C ASN A 649 -36.54 0.42 24.46
N VAL A 650 -35.50 -0.32 24.06
CA VAL A 650 -34.10 -0.14 24.52
C VAL A 650 -33.59 1.27 24.20
N TYR A 651 -33.89 1.80 23.01
CA TYR A 651 -33.54 3.16 22.61
C TYR A 651 -34.56 4.23 23.04
N ASN A 652 -35.56 3.86 23.86
CA ASN A 652 -36.62 4.73 24.38
C ASN A 652 -37.41 5.49 23.30
N LEU A 653 -37.56 4.91 22.12
CA LEU A 653 -38.23 5.50 20.96
C LEU A 653 -39.75 5.36 21.07
N LYS A 654 -40.36 6.23 21.89
CA LYS A 654 -41.78 6.14 22.26
C LYS A 654 -42.60 7.34 21.73
N PRO A 655 -43.91 7.16 21.48
CA PRO A 655 -44.82 8.27 21.21
C PRO A 655 -44.82 9.30 22.36
N PRO A 656 -45.02 10.59 22.07
CA PRO A 656 -45.36 11.16 20.76
C PRO A 656 -44.16 11.37 19.83
N HIS A 657 -42.92 11.30 20.34
CA HIS A 657 -41.72 11.74 19.63
C HIS A 657 -41.18 10.75 18.60
N VAL A 658 -41.50 9.46 18.71
CA VAL A 658 -41.27 8.49 17.63
C VAL A 658 -42.50 7.60 17.50
N ASN A 659 -43.01 7.46 16.28
CA ASN A 659 -44.06 6.54 15.91
C ASN A 659 -43.51 5.46 14.99
N VAL A 660 -43.74 4.21 15.34
CA VAL A 660 -43.29 3.03 14.57
C VAL A 660 -44.47 2.49 13.79
N GLU A 661 -44.36 2.44 12.47
CA GLU A 661 -45.34 1.75 11.62
C GLU A 661 -44.99 0.24 11.55
N ASN A 662 -46.00 -0.59 11.31
CA ASN A 662 -45.80 -2.04 11.19
C ASN A 662 -44.78 -2.38 10.09
N MET A 663 -43.97 -3.41 10.34
CA MET A 663 -43.05 -3.96 9.35
C MET A 663 -43.82 -4.42 8.09
N LYS A 664 -43.24 -4.12 6.93
CA LYS A 664 -43.70 -4.50 5.61
C LYS A 664 -42.86 -5.69 5.13
N TYR A 665 -43.51 -6.50 4.31
CA TYR A 665 -42.95 -7.68 3.66
C TYR A 665 -43.13 -7.48 2.16
N ASP A 666 -42.01 -7.39 1.47
CA ASP A 666 -41.95 -7.21 0.03
C ASP A 666 -41.37 -8.50 -0.58
N GLN A 667 -41.97 -8.98 -1.67
CA GLN A 667 -41.54 -10.19 -2.39
C GLN A 667 -41.00 -9.82 -3.78
N ASN A 668 -40.02 -10.60 -4.24
CA ASN A 668 -39.40 -10.52 -5.56
C ASN A 668 -39.09 -11.95 -6.02
N VAL A 669 -39.01 -12.21 -7.31
CA VAL A 669 -38.59 -13.51 -7.86
C VAL A 669 -37.28 -13.29 -8.61
N LYS A 670 -36.29 -14.16 -8.36
CA LYS A 670 -35.10 -14.28 -9.18
C LYS A 670 -35.20 -15.49 -10.11
N CYS A 671 -34.91 -15.30 -11.38
CA CYS A 671 -34.61 -16.39 -12.30
C CYS A 671 -33.11 -16.39 -12.63
N THR A 672 -32.51 -17.59 -12.67
CA THR A 672 -31.14 -17.80 -13.12
C THR A 672 -31.17 -18.70 -14.35
N VAL A 673 -30.83 -18.16 -15.52
CA VAL A 673 -30.73 -18.90 -16.78
C VAL A 673 -29.29 -19.41 -16.93
N THR A 674 -29.09 -20.72 -16.84
CA THR A 674 -27.79 -21.37 -17.04
C THR A 674 -27.70 -21.96 -18.44
N ILE A 675 -26.61 -21.69 -19.15
CA ILE A 675 -26.34 -22.20 -20.50
C ILE A 675 -24.99 -22.91 -20.47
N ASN A 676 -25.01 -24.19 -20.84
CA ASN A 676 -23.85 -25.05 -20.91
C ASN A 676 -23.26 -24.97 -22.34
N LEU A 677 -22.16 -24.24 -22.48
CA LEU A 677 -21.42 -24.17 -23.74
C LEU A 677 -20.49 -25.39 -23.84
N GLU A 678 -20.59 -26.15 -24.93
CA GLU A 678 -19.76 -27.34 -25.16
C GLU A 678 -18.99 -27.24 -26.48
N LYS A 679 -17.65 -27.23 -26.36
CA LYS A 679 -16.69 -27.10 -27.47
C LYS A 679 -17.01 -25.95 -28.44
N CYS A 680 -17.66 -24.90 -27.97
CA CYS A 680 -18.10 -23.80 -28.82
C CYS A 680 -16.90 -23.02 -29.39
N THR A 681 -17.16 -22.27 -30.45
CA THR A 681 -16.15 -21.42 -31.11
C THR A 681 -16.64 -19.98 -31.16
N CYS A 682 -15.80 -19.05 -30.68
CA CYS A 682 -16.04 -17.61 -30.74
C CYS A 682 -15.06 -16.99 -31.73
N ALA A 683 -15.55 -16.49 -32.86
CA ALA A 683 -14.73 -15.82 -33.88
C ALA A 683 -14.98 -14.30 -33.90
N ASN A 684 -13.92 -13.52 -34.16
CA ASN A 684 -14.08 -12.10 -34.46
C ASN A 684 -14.51 -11.89 -35.92
N LYS A 685 -15.38 -10.90 -36.17
CA LYS A 685 -16.02 -10.68 -37.48
C LYS A 685 -15.33 -9.63 -38.34
N GLN A 686 -14.66 -8.67 -37.70
CA GLN A 686 -13.82 -7.69 -38.38
C GLN A 686 -12.36 -8.15 -38.35
N GLY A 687 -11.62 -7.81 -39.40
CA GLY A 687 -10.19 -8.08 -39.47
C GLY A 687 -9.37 -6.96 -38.83
N TYR A 688 -8.22 -7.31 -38.24
CA TYR A 688 -7.39 -6.41 -37.44
C TYR A 688 -5.98 -6.20 -38.02
N ASP A 689 -5.31 -5.16 -37.54
CA ASP A 689 -3.97 -4.77 -38.00
C ASP A 689 -2.85 -5.66 -37.45
N SER A 690 -3.10 -6.40 -36.37
CA SER A 690 -2.14 -7.38 -35.84
C SER A 690 -2.80 -8.63 -35.29
N LYS A 691 -2.08 -9.76 -35.35
CA LYS A 691 -2.49 -11.02 -34.71
C LYS A 691 -2.79 -10.85 -33.22
N LYS A 692 -1.97 -10.08 -32.50
CA LYS A 692 -2.12 -9.80 -31.06
C LYS A 692 -3.41 -9.02 -30.74
N GLU A 693 -3.81 -8.10 -31.62
CA GLU A 693 -5.06 -7.36 -31.51
C GLU A 693 -6.26 -8.26 -31.82
N ALA A 694 -6.21 -9.06 -32.90
CA ALA A 694 -7.25 -10.04 -33.23
C ALA A 694 -7.55 -10.99 -32.05
N ILE A 695 -6.49 -11.56 -31.43
CA ILE A 695 -6.60 -12.41 -30.24
C ILE A 695 -7.26 -11.66 -29.07
N ARG A 696 -6.79 -10.45 -28.74
CA ARG A 696 -7.34 -9.64 -27.64
C ARG A 696 -8.82 -9.33 -27.83
N LYS A 697 -9.23 -8.97 -29.05
CA LYS A 697 -10.61 -8.63 -29.38
C LYS A 697 -11.52 -9.86 -29.37
N ALA A 698 -11.01 -11.04 -29.74
CA ALA A 698 -11.75 -12.29 -29.58
C ALA A 698 -11.93 -12.67 -28.10
N TYR A 699 -10.90 -12.48 -27.26
CA TYR A 699 -11.02 -12.68 -25.81
C TYR A 699 -11.92 -11.65 -25.11
N LEU A 700 -11.92 -10.39 -25.56
CA LEU A 700 -12.84 -9.36 -25.08
C LEU A 700 -14.30 -9.73 -25.43
N LEU A 701 -14.57 -10.06 -26.71
CA LEU A 701 -15.88 -10.48 -27.19
C LEU A 701 -16.42 -11.68 -26.39
N PHE A 702 -15.61 -12.73 -26.24
CA PHE A 702 -15.98 -13.90 -25.45
C PHE A 702 -16.16 -13.55 -23.96
N GLY A 703 -15.18 -12.90 -23.34
CA GLY A 703 -15.18 -12.63 -21.90
C GLY A 703 -16.30 -11.71 -21.44
N CYS A 704 -16.68 -10.71 -22.25
CA CYS A 704 -17.85 -9.87 -21.97
C CYS A 704 -19.16 -10.64 -22.16
N ALA A 705 -19.28 -11.44 -23.22
CA ALA A 705 -20.47 -12.25 -23.46
C ALA A 705 -20.73 -13.26 -22.31
N VAL A 706 -19.69 -13.90 -21.76
CA VAL A 706 -19.84 -14.87 -20.66
C VAL A 706 -19.64 -14.30 -19.25
N GLY A 707 -19.64 -12.97 -19.10
CA GLY A 707 -19.60 -12.30 -17.79
C GLY A 707 -18.29 -12.45 -17.01
N ILE A 708 -17.17 -12.72 -17.69
CA ILE A 708 -15.81 -12.73 -17.09
C ILE A 708 -15.18 -11.32 -17.13
N LEU A 709 -15.58 -10.49 -18.09
CA LEU A 709 -15.05 -9.14 -18.31
C LEU A 709 -16.18 -8.10 -18.35
N ASP A 710 -15.97 -6.94 -17.74
CA ASP A 710 -16.84 -5.79 -17.97
C ASP A 710 -16.55 -5.16 -19.35
N PRO A 711 -17.55 -4.60 -20.09
CA PRO A 711 -17.32 -3.93 -21.36
C PRO A 711 -16.29 -2.77 -21.36
N SER A 712 -15.94 -2.23 -20.19
CA SER A 712 -14.90 -1.21 -20.02
C SER A 712 -13.49 -1.75 -19.71
N SER A 713 -13.30 -3.08 -19.67
CA SER A 713 -12.01 -3.73 -19.36
C SER A 713 -10.90 -3.36 -20.35
N ASP A 714 -9.66 -3.17 -19.87
CA ASP A 714 -8.51 -2.89 -20.74
C ASP A 714 -8.23 -4.06 -21.70
N GLU A 715 -8.41 -3.78 -23.00
CA GLU A 715 -8.15 -4.71 -24.10
C GLU A 715 -6.75 -5.34 -24.05
N LYS A 716 -5.78 -4.68 -23.40
CA LYS A 716 -4.43 -5.23 -23.22
C LYS A 716 -4.40 -6.45 -22.31
N THR A 717 -5.26 -6.50 -21.28
CA THR A 717 -5.25 -7.50 -20.20
C THR A 717 -6.35 -8.56 -20.33
N CYS A 718 -7.42 -8.29 -21.09
CA CYS A 718 -8.55 -9.22 -21.30
C CYS A 718 -8.17 -10.69 -21.53
N SER A 719 -7.19 -10.95 -22.40
CA SER A 719 -6.73 -12.32 -22.71
C SER A 719 -6.03 -13.01 -21.54
N ALA A 720 -5.40 -12.26 -20.62
CA ALA A 720 -4.81 -12.81 -19.40
C ALA A 720 -5.88 -13.11 -18.36
N LEU A 721 -6.83 -12.18 -18.15
CA LEU A 721 -7.94 -12.33 -17.21
C LEU A 721 -8.82 -13.55 -17.53
N VAL A 722 -9.19 -13.76 -18.80
CA VAL A 722 -9.97 -14.95 -19.20
C VAL A 722 -9.18 -16.24 -19.01
N LYS A 723 -7.89 -16.28 -19.37
CA LYS A 723 -7.04 -17.46 -19.15
C LYS A 723 -6.82 -17.76 -17.67
N GLN A 724 -6.66 -16.74 -16.84
CA GLN A 724 -6.59 -16.87 -15.38
C GLN A 724 -7.88 -17.45 -14.81
N HIS A 725 -9.04 -16.90 -15.20
CA HIS A 725 -10.35 -17.36 -14.76
C HIS A 725 -10.60 -18.85 -15.10
N PHE A 726 -10.23 -19.27 -16.31
CA PHE A 726 -10.28 -20.68 -16.71
C PHE A 726 -9.32 -21.54 -15.90
N SER A 727 -8.08 -21.09 -15.70
CA SER A 727 -7.06 -21.82 -14.92
C SER A 727 -7.48 -22.01 -13.46
N GLN A 728 -8.01 -20.96 -12.81
CA GLN A 728 -8.53 -20.99 -11.44
C GLN A 728 -9.69 -21.99 -11.27
N ARG A 729 -10.46 -22.24 -12.33
CA ARG A 729 -11.57 -23.22 -12.35
C ARG A 729 -11.16 -24.59 -12.90
N SER A 730 -9.86 -24.83 -13.16
CA SER A 730 -9.34 -26.05 -13.79
C SER A 730 -9.98 -26.39 -15.15
N LEU A 731 -10.40 -25.36 -15.90
CA LEU A 731 -11.01 -25.51 -17.23
C LEU A 731 -9.95 -25.52 -18.33
N ILE A 732 -10.25 -26.24 -19.42
CA ILE A 732 -9.40 -26.28 -20.62
C ILE A 732 -9.37 -24.88 -21.25
N LEU A 733 -8.17 -24.30 -21.41
CA LEU A 733 -7.99 -22.97 -22.00
C LEU A 733 -8.53 -22.93 -23.44
N PRO A 734 -9.21 -21.84 -23.87
CA PRO A 734 -9.64 -21.67 -25.25
C PRO A 734 -8.46 -21.73 -26.22
N GLN A 735 -8.61 -22.49 -27.30
CA GLN A 735 -7.58 -22.64 -28.33
C GLN A 735 -7.61 -21.43 -29.27
N GLU A 736 -6.54 -20.64 -29.30
CA GLU A 736 -6.34 -19.56 -30.28
C GLU A 736 -6.04 -20.15 -31.66
N ASP A 737 -6.77 -19.69 -32.68
CA ASP A 737 -6.50 -19.95 -34.09
C ASP A 737 -6.58 -18.62 -34.86
N VAL A 738 -5.52 -18.25 -35.59
CA VAL A 738 -5.31 -16.89 -36.09
C VAL A 738 -5.02 -16.87 -37.58
N GLU A 739 -6.08 -16.63 -38.34
CA GLU A 739 -6.10 -16.62 -39.80
C GLU A 739 -5.49 -15.32 -40.38
N GLY A 740 -4.95 -15.44 -41.60
CA GLY A 740 -4.18 -14.39 -42.28
C GLY A 740 -2.66 -14.56 -42.14
N SER A 741 -1.96 -14.56 -43.28
CA SER A 741 -0.50 -14.45 -43.38
C SER A 741 -0.02 -13.00 -43.49
N VAL A 742 -0.86 -12.13 -44.05
CA VAL A 742 -0.71 -10.69 -44.18
C VAL A 742 -2.01 -10.04 -43.70
N LYS A 743 -1.99 -8.75 -43.33
CA LYS A 743 -3.18 -7.99 -42.93
C LYS A 743 -4.33 -8.13 -43.95
N PRO A 744 -5.61 -8.17 -43.50
CA PRO A 744 -6.05 -8.15 -42.10
C PRO A 744 -6.02 -9.53 -41.44
N PHE A 745 -5.91 -9.56 -40.11
CA PHE A 745 -5.88 -10.79 -39.31
C PHE A 745 -7.21 -11.05 -38.59
N TYR A 746 -7.61 -12.31 -38.52
CA TYR A 746 -8.81 -12.77 -37.80
C TYR A 746 -8.42 -13.76 -36.71
N CYS A 747 -9.25 -13.94 -35.69
CA CYS A 747 -9.01 -14.88 -34.59
C CYS A 747 -10.29 -15.61 -34.20
N SER A 748 -10.18 -16.93 -34.12
CA SER A 748 -11.17 -17.83 -33.54
C SER A 748 -10.64 -18.42 -32.24
N LEU A 749 -11.44 -18.36 -31.18
CA LEU A 749 -11.23 -19.10 -29.94
C LEU A 749 -12.06 -20.38 -30.02
N LYS A 750 -11.40 -21.53 -30.16
CA LYS A 750 -12.00 -22.86 -30.42
C LYS A 750 -11.98 -23.73 -29.15
N ASN A 751 -12.77 -24.81 -29.16
CA ASN A 751 -12.82 -25.82 -28.09
C ASN A 751 -13.22 -25.29 -26.69
N ILE A 752 -14.04 -24.24 -26.63
CA ILE A 752 -14.49 -23.65 -25.36
C ILE A 752 -15.59 -24.53 -24.73
N THR A 753 -15.37 -25.00 -23.50
CA THR A 753 -16.44 -25.59 -22.68
C THR A 753 -16.61 -24.76 -21.40
N TYR A 754 -17.80 -24.21 -21.16
CA TYR A 754 -18.04 -23.24 -20.10
C TYR A 754 -19.53 -23.11 -19.72
N ASP A 755 -19.84 -23.13 -18.41
CA ASP A 755 -21.18 -22.85 -17.90
C ASP A 755 -21.34 -21.35 -17.63
N VAL A 756 -22.15 -20.66 -18.44
CA VAL A 756 -22.52 -19.26 -18.23
C VAL A 756 -23.89 -19.16 -17.55
N ARG A 757 -24.09 -18.12 -16.74
CA ARG A 757 -25.33 -17.85 -16.02
C ARG A 757 -25.76 -16.40 -16.19
N TYR A 758 -27.05 -16.18 -16.39
CA TYR A 758 -27.67 -14.87 -16.53
C TYR A 758 -28.81 -14.71 -15.54
N ASP A 759 -28.76 -13.64 -14.77
CA ASP A 759 -29.75 -13.33 -13.76
C ASP A 759 -30.84 -12.40 -14.30
N GLY A 760 -32.07 -12.60 -13.82
CA GLY A 760 -33.19 -11.68 -13.93
C GLY A 760 -33.98 -11.63 -12.63
N GLN A 761 -34.53 -10.46 -12.31
CA GLN A 761 -35.37 -10.24 -11.12
C GLN A 761 -36.64 -9.49 -11.52
N GLY A 762 -37.75 -9.78 -10.84
CA GLY A 762 -39.05 -9.17 -11.11
C GLY A 762 -40.09 -9.52 -10.06
N SER A 763 -41.15 -8.70 -9.97
CA SER A 763 -42.25 -8.88 -9.01
C SER A 763 -43.06 -10.17 -9.24
N SER A 764 -42.88 -10.80 -10.41
CA SER A 764 -43.44 -12.10 -10.77
C SER A 764 -42.39 -13.01 -11.42
N GLU A 765 -42.67 -14.31 -11.43
CA GLU A 765 -41.89 -15.32 -12.15
C GLU A 765 -41.72 -14.98 -13.64
N GLY A 766 -42.77 -14.44 -14.28
CA GLY A 766 -42.76 -14.05 -15.69
C GLY A 766 -41.79 -12.90 -15.97
N GLU A 767 -41.80 -11.85 -15.15
CA GLU A 767 -40.85 -10.73 -15.23
C GLU A 767 -39.40 -11.20 -15.01
N ALA A 768 -39.19 -12.03 -13.98
CA ALA A 768 -37.87 -12.56 -13.65
C ALA A 768 -37.29 -13.42 -14.78
N LYS A 769 -38.11 -14.33 -15.36
CA LYS A 769 -37.76 -15.13 -16.55
C LYS A 769 -37.46 -14.24 -17.76
N LEU A 770 -38.35 -13.29 -18.07
CA LEU A 770 -38.24 -12.41 -19.23
C LEU A 770 -36.91 -11.66 -19.19
N LEU A 771 -36.58 -11.03 -18.05
CA LEU A 771 -35.32 -10.31 -17.89
C LEU A 771 -34.10 -11.23 -17.96
N ALA A 772 -34.15 -12.44 -17.36
CA ALA A 772 -33.05 -13.39 -17.41
C ALA A 772 -32.78 -13.90 -18.85
N PHE A 773 -33.83 -14.25 -19.59
CA PHE A 773 -33.73 -14.65 -20.99
C PHE A 773 -33.29 -13.50 -21.91
N GLN A 774 -33.80 -12.28 -21.70
CA GLN A 774 -33.35 -11.10 -22.45
C GLN A 774 -31.87 -10.79 -22.19
N ASN A 775 -31.40 -10.94 -20.95
CA ASN A 775 -29.98 -10.77 -20.60
C ASN A 775 -29.11 -11.84 -21.28
N ALA A 776 -29.51 -13.11 -21.24
CA ALA A 776 -28.83 -14.22 -21.92
C ALA A 776 -28.76 -14.02 -23.45
N LEU A 777 -29.89 -13.72 -24.08
CA LEU A 777 -30.00 -13.50 -25.52
C LEU A 777 -29.14 -12.31 -25.97
N ARG A 778 -29.21 -11.18 -25.25
CA ARG A 778 -28.42 -9.97 -25.55
C ARG A 778 -26.91 -10.21 -25.43
N ALA A 779 -26.48 -10.98 -24.44
CA ALA A 779 -25.06 -11.26 -24.21
C ALA A 779 -24.48 -12.30 -25.18
N LEU A 780 -25.24 -13.32 -25.58
CA LEU A 780 -24.77 -14.41 -26.44
C LEU A 780 -24.96 -14.16 -27.95
N SER A 781 -25.94 -13.34 -28.36
CA SER A 781 -26.18 -13.03 -29.79
C SER A 781 -24.91 -12.60 -30.57
N PRO A 782 -24.00 -11.79 -30.00
CA PRO A 782 -22.73 -11.45 -30.66
C PRO A 782 -21.84 -12.65 -30.99
N LEU A 783 -21.82 -13.69 -30.14
CA LEU A 783 -20.97 -14.89 -30.30
C LEU A 783 -21.44 -15.79 -31.45
N PHE A 784 -22.75 -15.97 -31.59
CA PHE A 784 -23.37 -16.91 -32.52
C PHE A 784 -23.85 -16.27 -33.83
N ASP A 785 -23.50 -15.00 -34.06
CA ASP A 785 -23.93 -14.17 -35.18
C ASP A 785 -25.47 -14.11 -35.37
N TYR A 786 -26.18 -14.11 -34.24
CA TYR A 786 -27.63 -14.15 -34.22
C TYR A 786 -28.20 -12.72 -34.25
N ALA A 787 -29.02 -12.42 -35.26
CA ALA A 787 -29.76 -11.16 -35.32
C ALA A 787 -30.98 -11.23 -34.40
N SER A 788 -30.85 -10.72 -33.17
CA SER A 788 -31.94 -10.65 -32.19
C SER A 788 -33.16 -9.89 -32.75
N LEU A 789 -34.34 -10.50 -32.71
CA LEU A 789 -35.57 -9.85 -33.17
C LEU A 789 -36.10 -8.89 -32.08
N PRO A 790 -36.29 -7.59 -32.38
CA PRO A 790 -36.85 -6.65 -31.41
C PRO A 790 -38.36 -6.86 -31.22
N GLY A 791 -38.84 -6.73 -29.97
CA GLY A 791 -40.27 -6.71 -29.64
C GLY A 791 -40.89 -8.02 -29.15
N ALA A 792 -40.12 -8.88 -28.50
CA ALA A 792 -40.65 -10.04 -27.77
C ALA A 792 -40.93 -9.67 -26.30
N ASP A 793 -42.21 -9.54 -25.96
CA ASP A 793 -42.69 -9.06 -24.65
C ASP A 793 -43.06 -10.19 -23.68
N SER A 794 -43.11 -11.46 -24.13
CA SER A 794 -43.37 -12.63 -23.29
C SER A 794 -42.09 -13.44 -22.99
N PRO A 795 -41.93 -14.04 -21.79
CA PRO A 795 -40.76 -14.84 -21.47
C PRO A 795 -40.64 -16.07 -22.37
N GLU A 796 -41.75 -16.66 -22.81
CA GLU A 796 -41.79 -17.78 -23.74
C GLU A 796 -41.24 -17.42 -25.12
N GLU A 797 -41.54 -16.24 -25.68
CA GLU A 797 -40.99 -15.79 -26.96
C GLU A 797 -39.47 -15.60 -26.89
N VAL A 798 -38.97 -14.95 -25.81
CA VAL A 798 -37.52 -14.74 -25.65
C VAL A 798 -36.79 -16.05 -25.38
N GLN A 799 -37.40 -16.98 -24.61
CA GLN A 799 -36.87 -18.34 -24.45
C GLN A 799 -36.79 -19.06 -25.80
N ASN A 800 -37.84 -19.03 -26.62
CA ASN A 800 -37.84 -19.68 -27.93
C ASN A 800 -36.78 -19.08 -28.88
N GLN A 801 -36.54 -17.77 -28.84
CA GLN A 801 -35.43 -17.14 -29.60
C GLN A 801 -34.05 -17.60 -29.09
N LEU A 802 -33.87 -17.68 -27.78
CA LEU A 802 -32.63 -18.14 -27.14
C LEU A 802 -32.35 -19.62 -27.48
N SER A 803 -33.34 -20.50 -27.35
CA SER A 803 -33.27 -21.90 -27.75
C SER A 803 -33.00 -22.07 -29.26
N SER A 804 -33.64 -21.26 -30.12
CA SER A 804 -33.38 -21.24 -31.56
C SER A 804 -31.91 -20.93 -31.88
N MET A 805 -31.35 -19.88 -31.26
CA MET A 805 -29.94 -19.51 -31.38
C MET A 805 -29.00 -20.62 -30.90
N LEU A 806 -29.26 -21.19 -29.72
CA LEU A 806 -28.41 -22.22 -29.12
C LEU A 806 -28.41 -23.51 -29.94
N ASN A 807 -29.59 -23.98 -30.37
CA ASN A 807 -29.70 -25.16 -31.26
C ASN A 807 -29.03 -24.91 -32.61
N GLY A 808 -29.15 -23.71 -33.19
CA GLY A 808 -28.44 -23.32 -34.42
C GLY A 808 -26.91 -23.36 -34.28
N ALA A 809 -26.40 -23.14 -33.06
CA ALA A 809 -24.99 -23.26 -32.70
C ALA A 809 -24.59 -24.65 -32.13
N GLY A 810 -25.49 -25.64 -32.18
CA GLY A 810 -25.26 -26.99 -31.65
C GLY A 810 -25.06 -27.06 -30.13
N GLN A 811 -25.54 -26.06 -29.39
CA GLN A 811 -25.49 -25.98 -27.93
C GLN A 811 -26.79 -26.52 -27.30
N LYS A 812 -26.78 -26.79 -26.00
CA LYS A 812 -27.95 -27.32 -25.27
C LYS A 812 -28.98 -26.24 -24.94
N GLU A 813 -30.21 -26.68 -24.73
CA GLU A 813 -31.31 -25.87 -24.17
C GLU A 813 -30.94 -25.19 -22.85
N PRO A 814 -31.43 -23.96 -22.58
CA PRO A 814 -31.15 -23.23 -21.35
C PRO A 814 -31.88 -23.84 -20.15
N VAL A 815 -31.17 -23.96 -19.02
CA VAL A 815 -31.74 -24.44 -17.75
C VAL A 815 -32.13 -23.27 -16.86
N THR A 816 -33.40 -23.17 -16.50
CA THR A 816 -33.91 -22.14 -15.57
C THR A 816 -33.95 -22.64 -14.13
N ASP A 817 -33.29 -21.92 -13.22
CA ASP A 817 -33.54 -21.97 -11.78
C ASP A 817 -34.42 -20.79 -11.35
N LEU A 818 -35.26 -20.98 -10.34
CA LEU A 818 -36.22 -20.01 -9.84
C LEU A 818 -36.18 -19.93 -8.32
N LYS A 819 -36.12 -18.70 -7.81
CA LYS A 819 -36.01 -18.46 -6.37
C LYS A 819 -36.85 -17.28 -5.92
N SER A 820 -37.76 -17.51 -4.98
CA SER A 820 -38.38 -16.44 -4.21
C SER A 820 -37.31 -15.70 -3.42
N MET A 821 -37.39 -14.37 -3.42
CA MET A 821 -36.54 -13.50 -2.61
C MET A 821 -37.41 -12.49 -1.86
N GLU A 822 -36.98 -12.12 -0.66
CA GLU A 822 -37.83 -11.43 0.30
C GLU A 822 -37.08 -10.25 0.93
N GLN A 823 -37.79 -9.15 1.16
CA GLN A 823 -37.25 -7.96 1.81
C GLN A 823 -38.17 -7.54 2.97
N ALA A 824 -37.56 -7.29 4.12
CA ALA A 824 -38.21 -6.72 5.29
C ALA A 824 -37.93 -5.22 5.33
N SER A 825 -38.96 -4.41 5.52
CA SER A 825 -38.81 -2.96 5.69
C SER A 825 -39.69 -2.40 6.81
N ILE A 826 -39.26 -1.35 7.50
CA ILE A 826 -40.03 -0.66 8.55
C ILE A 826 -39.93 0.86 8.40
N GLN A 827 -40.95 1.57 8.86
CA GLN A 827 -41.07 3.02 8.73
C GLN A 827 -41.20 3.66 10.11
N LEU A 828 -40.33 4.63 10.38
CA LEU A 828 -40.12 5.27 11.68
C LEU A 828 -40.32 6.78 11.51
N SER A 829 -41.31 7.34 12.20
CA SER A 829 -41.65 8.77 12.10
C SER A 829 -41.19 9.49 13.37
N PHE A 830 -40.09 10.22 13.28
CA PHE A 830 -39.55 11.07 14.34
C PHE A 830 -40.25 12.44 14.31
N CYS A 831 -40.81 12.85 15.44
CA CYS A 831 -41.61 14.07 15.60
C CYS A 831 -41.02 14.97 16.70
N ASP A 832 -40.42 16.07 16.27
CA ASP A 832 -39.68 17.07 17.06
C ASP A 832 -38.67 16.42 18.02
N TYR A 833 -38.05 15.35 17.52
CA TYR A 833 -37.11 14.53 18.26
C TYR A 833 -35.82 15.32 18.49
N THR A 834 -35.37 15.36 19.75
CA THR A 834 -34.28 16.25 20.18
C THR A 834 -33.09 15.44 20.69
N LEU A 835 -32.04 15.37 19.88
CA LEU A 835 -30.73 14.89 20.32
C LEU A 835 -30.01 15.98 21.11
N LYS A 836 -29.23 15.56 22.11
CA LYS A 836 -28.36 16.43 22.91
C LYS A 836 -26.94 15.90 22.86
N CYS A 837 -25.97 16.82 22.92
CA CYS A 837 -24.57 16.50 23.12
C CYS A 837 -24.00 17.38 24.24
N THR A 838 -23.41 16.72 25.25
CA THR A 838 -23.09 17.33 26.55
C THR A 838 -21.62 17.67 26.77
N CYS A 839 -20.70 17.22 25.91
CA CYS A 839 -19.27 17.54 26.00
C CYS A 839 -18.61 17.51 24.61
N GLN A 840 -18.16 18.67 24.14
CA GLN A 840 -17.32 18.80 22.94
C GLN A 840 -16.36 19.99 23.06
N SER A 841 -15.26 19.96 22.30
CA SER A 841 -14.20 21.00 22.35
C SER A 841 -14.66 22.40 21.92
N SER A 842 -15.81 22.51 21.25
CA SER A 842 -16.46 23.79 20.93
C SER A 842 -17.93 23.59 20.55
N LYS A 843 -18.72 24.67 20.63
CA LYS A 843 -20.09 24.72 20.10
C LYS A 843 -20.19 24.33 18.61
N LYS A 844 -19.15 24.60 17.81
CA LYS A 844 -19.08 24.15 16.40
C LYS A 844 -18.89 22.63 16.31
N ALA A 845 -18.04 22.05 17.15
CA ALA A 845 -17.86 20.60 17.24
C ALA A 845 -19.15 19.90 17.72
N ALA A 846 -19.82 20.42 18.77
CA ALA A 846 -21.10 19.91 19.25
C ALA A 846 -22.16 19.85 18.15
N ARG A 847 -22.33 20.94 17.38
CA ARG A 847 -23.27 20.99 16.24
C ARG A 847 -22.86 20.06 15.09
N ASN A 848 -21.57 19.91 14.80
CA ASN A 848 -21.07 19.00 13.77
C ASN A 848 -21.28 17.52 14.15
N HIS A 849 -21.00 17.14 15.39
CA HIS A 849 -21.20 15.77 15.90
C HIS A 849 -22.69 15.41 16.03
N LEU A 850 -23.55 16.37 16.38
CA LEU A 850 -25.00 16.19 16.26
C LEU A 850 -25.43 16.04 14.79
N SER A 851 -24.77 16.72 13.85
CA SER A 851 -25.06 16.56 12.41
C SER A 851 -24.65 15.18 11.89
N GLU A 852 -23.46 14.70 12.29
CA GLU A 852 -22.95 13.35 12.06
C GLU A 852 -23.95 12.28 12.55
N ARG A 853 -24.42 12.40 13.80
CA ARG A 853 -25.37 11.45 14.38
C ARG A 853 -26.73 11.42 13.68
N ILE A 854 -27.24 12.57 13.23
CA ILE A 854 -28.49 12.60 12.44
C ILE A 854 -28.25 11.96 11.06
N LEU A 855 -27.13 12.25 10.38
CA LEU A 855 -26.79 11.62 9.09
C LEU A 855 -26.62 10.09 9.21
N GLY A 856 -25.96 9.62 10.27
CA GLY A 856 -25.79 8.20 10.59
C GLY A 856 -27.11 7.48 10.90
N LEU A 857 -28.01 8.12 11.66
CA LEU A 857 -29.37 7.61 11.91
C LEU A 857 -30.17 7.48 10.59
N LEU A 858 -29.97 8.40 9.65
CA LEU A 858 -30.61 8.40 8.33
C LEU A 858 -29.96 7.42 7.32
N GLY A 859 -28.87 6.73 7.69
CA GLY A 859 -28.14 5.84 6.80
C GLY A 859 -27.33 6.55 5.69
N VAL A 860 -27.05 7.84 5.86
CA VAL A 860 -26.32 8.65 4.85
C VAL A 860 -24.82 8.48 5.04
N LYS A 861 -24.11 7.94 4.03
CA LYS A 861 -22.65 7.90 4.01
C LYS A 861 -22.08 9.33 3.94
N THR A 862 -21.03 9.61 4.71
CA THR A 862 -20.44 10.95 4.83
C THR A 862 -19.01 11.01 4.31
N ASP A 863 -18.78 11.76 3.23
CA ASP A 863 -17.43 11.96 2.69
C ASP A 863 -16.59 12.88 3.56
N ASN A 864 -15.32 12.51 3.79
CA ASN A 864 -14.39 13.21 4.69
C ASN A 864 -14.13 14.69 4.35
N ASN A 865 -14.49 15.14 3.13
CA ASN A 865 -14.22 16.50 2.64
C ASN A 865 -15.43 17.45 2.76
N ALA A 866 -16.61 16.97 3.18
CA ALA A 866 -17.84 17.77 3.22
C ALA A 866 -18.11 18.40 4.60
N SER A 867 -18.71 19.60 4.62
CA SER A 867 -19.26 20.17 5.86
C SER A 867 -20.50 19.39 6.27
N LEU A 868 -20.40 18.51 7.27
CA LEU A 868 -21.48 17.63 7.73
C LEU A 868 -22.82 18.36 7.98
N ARG A 869 -22.76 19.58 8.54
CA ARG A 869 -23.96 20.40 8.73
C ARG A 869 -24.60 20.84 7.41
N ASN A 870 -23.80 21.15 6.38
CA ASN A 870 -24.31 21.50 5.06
C ASN A 870 -24.92 20.27 4.38
N SER A 871 -24.27 19.10 4.48
CA SER A 871 -24.78 17.83 3.96
C SER A 871 -26.14 17.47 4.58
N LEU A 872 -26.30 17.70 5.88
CA LEU A 872 -27.57 17.51 6.60
C LEU A 872 -28.64 18.52 6.15
N ASP A 873 -28.31 19.82 6.11
CA ASP A 873 -29.19 20.88 5.61
C ASP A 873 -29.66 20.63 4.16
N GLU A 874 -28.77 20.09 3.31
CA GLU A 874 -29.09 19.70 1.94
C GLU A 874 -29.95 18.44 1.86
N TRP A 875 -29.70 17.44 2.70
CA TRP A 875 -30.51 16.22 2.73
C TRP A 875 -31.96 16.54 3.12
N PHE A 876 -32.17 17.31 4.19
CA PHE A 876 -33.52 17.75 4.59
C PHE A 876 -34.18 18.60 3.50
N LYS A 877 -33.44 19.51 2.85
CA LYS A 877 -33.93 20.27 1.70
C LYS A 877 -34.33 19.38 0.52
N LYS A 878 -33.56 18.34 0.18
CA LYS A 878 -33.87 17.38 -0.90
C LYS A 878 -35.13 16.56 -0.62
N GLN A 879 -35.43 16.29 0.66
CA GLN A 879 -36.68 15.64 1.09
C GLN A 879 -37.85 16.59 1.29
N ASN A 880 -37.71 17.89 0.98
CA ASN A 880 -38.68 18.95 1.27
C ASN A 880 -39.09 19.08 2.76
N LEU A 881 -38.20 18.70 3.68
CA LEU A 881 -38.43 18.74 5.13
C LEU A 881 -37.92 20.03 5.78
N PRO A 882 -38.50 20.48 6.91
CA PRO A 882 -37.94 21.55 7.74
C PRO A 882 -36.52 21.23 8.20
N LYS A 883 -35.61 22.20 8.14
CA LYS A 883 -34.21 22.01 8.57
C LYS A 883 -34.13 21.72 10.09
N PRO A 884 -33.19 20.85 10.53
CA PRO A 884 -32.91 20.64 11.95
C PRO A 884 -32.55 21.96 12.67
N VAL A 885 -33.21 22.19 13.81
CA VAL A 885 -32.99 23.37 14.65
C VAL A 885 -31.87 23.07 15.63
N PHE A 886 -30.81 23.88 15.62
CA PHE A 886 -29.66 23.74 16.52
C PHE A 886 -29.63 24.89 17.54
N GLU A 887 -29.67 24.54 18.82
CA GLU A 887 -29.51 25.46 19.94
C GLU A 887 -28.27 25.09 20.75
N ASP A 888 -27.58 26.09 21.30
CA ASP A 888 -26.48 25.83 22.23
C ASP A 888 -27.01 25.60 23.64
N ILE A 889 -26.27 24.83 24.43
CA ILE A 889 -26.46 24.69 25.86
C ILE A 889 -25.40 25.59 26.53
N GLU A 890 -25.80 26.40 27.51
CA GLU A 890 -24.86 27.33 28.18
C GLU A 890 -23.85 26.58 29.07
N GLU A 891 -24.28 25.44 29.62
CA GLU A 891 -23.44 24.52 30.37
C GLU A 891 -22.59 23.64 29.43
N ALA A 892 -21.32 23.41 29.80
CA ALA A 892 -20.39 22.44 29.19
C ALA A 892 -20.10 22.56 27.67
N LEU A 893 -20.30 23.73 27.05
CA LEU A 893 -20.13 23.97 25.60
C LEU A 893 -21.01 23.08 24.70
N GLY A 894 -22.06 22.48 25.27
CA GLY A 894 -22.93 21.54 24.59
C GLY A 894 -23.88 22.17 23.58
N ALA A 895 -24.65 21.31 22.91
CA ALA A 895 -25.70 21.72 21.99
C ALA A 895 -26.86 20.70 22.00
N LYS A 896 -28.01 21.11 21.48
CA LYS A 896 -29.12 20.23 21.10
C LYS A 896 -29.52 20.44 19.65
N ALA A 897 -30.03 19.39 19.02
CA ALA A 897 -30.53 19.39 17.65
C ALA A 897 -31.93 18.75 17.62
N THR A 898 -32.93 19.53 17.20
CA THR A 898 -34.34 19.12 17.12
C THR A 898 -34.75 18.97 15.66
N PHE A 899 -35.35 17.84 15.29
CA PHE A 899 -35.72 17.53 13.91
C PHE A 899 -36.97 16.64 13.82
N SER A 900 -37.65 16.72 12.67
CA SER A 900 -38.81 15.90 12.31
C SER A 900 -38.55 15.22 10.97
N VAL A 901 -38.62 13.89 10.91
CA VAL A 901 -38.28 13.10 9.71
C VAL A 901 -38.98 11.75 9.73
N GLN A 902 -39.41 11.29 8.56
CA GLN A 902 -39.84 9.91 8.36
C GLN A 902 -38.72 9.11 7.69
N LEU A 903 -38.34 8.00 8.31
CA LEU A 903 -37.22 7.14 7.93
C LEU A 903 -37.75 5.75 7.55
N THR A 904 -37.44 5.28 6.36
CA THR A 904 -37.63 3.87 5.99
C THR A 904 -36.29 3.14 6.11
N CYS A 905 -36.30 2.02 6.82
CA CYS A 905 -35.20 1.08 6.93
C CYS A 905 -35.59 -0.22 6.24
N CYS A 906 -34.73 -0.77 5.38
CA CYS A 906 -34.91 -2.06 4.73
C CYS A 906 -33.73 -2.97 5.11
N CYS A 907 -33.88 -4.30 5.04
CA CYS A 907 -32.72 -5.19 5.08
C CYS A 907 -31.79 -4.92 3.87
N PRO A 908 -30.45 -5.07 4.01
CA PRO A 908 -29.53 -4.79 2.91
C PRO A 908 -29.65 -5.78 1.73
N GLY A 909 -30.50 -5.43 0.77
CA GLY A 909 -30.78 -6.26 -0.41
C GLY A 909 -31.99 -7.17 -0.26
N TRP A 910 -32.08 -8.15 -1.14
CA TRP A 910 -33.12 -9.19 -1.16
C TRP A 910 -32.55 -10.49 -0.61
N GLU A 911 -33.30 -11.18 0.23
CA GLU A 911 -32.84 -12.37 0.98
C GLU A 911 -33.56 -13.65 0.57
N ASP A 912 -32.94 -14.78 0.88
CA ASP A 912 -33.44 -16.13 0.56
C ASP A 912 -34.63 -16.58 1.43
N SER A 913 -34.92 -15.89 2.55
CA SER A 913 -36.05 -16.20 3.44
C SER A 913 -36.40 -15.04 4.39
N TRP A 914 -37.65 -15.03 4.85
CA TRP A 914 -38.22 -14.00 5.70
C TRP A 914 -37.44 -13.76 6.98
N GLU A 915 -37.07 -14.82 7.70
CA GLU A 915 -36.32 -14.68 8.95
C GLU A 915 -34.90 -14.15 8.71
N THR A 916 -34.31 -14.40 7.53
CA THR A 916 -33.04 -13.79 7.11
C THR A 916 -33.22 -12.29 6.86
N ALA A 917 -34.28 -11.90 6.14
CA ALA A 917 -34.64 -10.50 5.89
C ALA A 917 -34.93 -9.74 7.21
N LYS A 918 -35.75 -10.33 8.08
CA LYS A 918 -36.09 -9.81 9.42
C LYS A 918 -34.85 -9.64 10.29
N SER A 919 -33.97 -10.64 10.35
CA SER A 919 -32.72 -10.59 11.12
C SER A 919 -31.78 -9.49 10.62
N LYS A 920 -31.61 -9.37 9.29
CA LYS A 920 -30.81 -8.31 8.68
C LYS A 920 -31.42 -6.91 8.83
N LEU A 921 -32.75 -6.78 8.82
CA LEU A 921 -33.41 -5.52 9.17
C LEU A 921 -33.15 -5.14 10.65
N LEU A 922 -33.21 -6.11 11.56
CA LEU A 922 -32.89 -5.89 12.97
C LEU A 922 -31.42 -5.46 13.18
N GLN A 923 -30.49 -5.99 12.37
CA GLN A 923 -29.09 -5.55 12.34
C GLN A 923 -28.95 -4.10 11.83
N GLU A 924 -29.59 -3.76 10.71
CA GLU A 924 -29.59 -2.39 10.14
C GLU A 924 -30.21 -1.37 11.12
N LEU A 925 -31.28 -1.74 11.82
CA LEU A 925 -31.88 -0.91 12.88
C LEU A 925 -30.92 -0.71 14.06
N LYS A 926 -30.24 -1.76 14.54
CA LYS A 926 -29.20 -1.64 15.57
C LYS A 926 -28.06 -0.71 15.12
N LEU A 927 -27.64 -0.82 13.86
CA LEU A 927 -26.58 0.00 13.26
C LEU A 927 -26.95 1.48 13.18
N ARG A 928 -28.18 1.82 12.77
CA ARG A 928 -28.69 3.21 12.73
C ARG A 928 -28.98 3.77 14.13
N PHE A 929 -29.54 2.96 15.02
CA PHE A 929 -29.94 3.42 16.36
C PHE A 929 -28.75 3.76 17.27
N ARG A 930 -27.55 3.20 17.03
CA ARG A 930 -26.34 3.53 17.84
C ARG A 930 -26.08 5.05 17.92
N PHE A 931 -26.38 5.79 16.85
CA PHE A 931 -26.19 7.24 16.74
C PHE A 931 -27.15 8.06 17.62
N LEU A 932 -28.20 7.46 18.19
CA LEU A 932 -29.09 8.13 19.13
C LEU A 932 -28.38 8.42 20.47
N ASN A 933 -27.45 7.56 20.89
CA ASN A 933 -26.76 7.64 22.18
C ASN A 933 -25.58 8.63 22.18
N ASP A 934 -25.45 9.43 23.24
CA ASP A 934 -24.37 10.43 23.44
C ASP A 934 -23.03 9.81 23.91
N LYS A 935 -22.83 8.49 23.71
CA LYS A 935 -21.71 7.71 24.29
C LYS A 935 -21.05 6.68 23.36
N ASN A 936 -21.51 6.55 22.11
CA ASN A 936 -21.18 5.39 21.25
C ASN A 936 -20.31 5.72 20.02
N ASN A 937 -19.79 6.95 19.90
CA ASN A 937 -18.78 7.39 18.93
C ASN A 937 -17.65 8.08 19.67
#